data_AF-A0A5Q4GIE9-F1
#
_entry.id   AF-A0A5Q4GIE9-F1
#
_cell.length_a   1.000
_cell.length_b   1.000
_cell.length_c   1.000
_cell.angle_alpha   90.00
_cell.angle_beta   90.00
_cell.angle_gamma   90.00
#
_symmetry.space_group_name_H-M   'P 1'
#
loop_
_entity.id
_entity.type
_entity.pdbx_description
1 polymer ?
#
loop_
_entity_poly.entity_id
_entity_poly.type
_entity_poly.pdbx_seq_one_letter_code
_entity_poly.pdbx_strand_id
1 'polypeptide(L)'
;MRSETERINLRETHAWRMWTAPVIMWSLVFALGLAFAPHSGAQEKPNLIIQTDIGRFTNDDRLIPWIADPDDGQCMIRLLLESNEFNVLGLIATTKNPANPQTIHTIIDAYEQAHPNLIKHADGYPTPDYLRSVTVAGRGSGQGPSNPSGLTDGEKLIIRQVDKAQGPVWIAAWGCTRTLARAIEEVQATRTTAQLNAFLSKIRFLDSYGQGGGEKLAYDFPNMFYLRDFSNFAVTTGFNTYGEDEYDWQYVDDGWFIDNIEGKGPLGKSFIKRRSGHLTDHLAPLYLLSGRYGLSDPMQPTWGGWGGRFNSRKTKNPANLGNQGYGRDYFIYTKAHDTYAGYNNMYITTARWRQAVQNDFLARLNWSVASTYDEANHPPVAKVDGSLRRTVTSGAVVQLSAADSTDPDGDPLMYRWWHYPEPSTYKKPLAISGAGSRDASFVAPDVASTQTTHIILEVTDTGTPPLTRYQRMIVTVNPGPNPPARNPDPVIYDAPWAWYWHPQPTGSTLKVMSLNVVAGYEDRPANPGEFTYTWKQVSGPSTVTFCDRNGTSNGDIVVANPGNTDGKYTFSVTISDGTRSVSAPLTWVPWSSSGKPRIRHGGLSLNATAASSSRINLAWTYENETDHVGFRITRRIGPVGEWTLVATVGKNVTSYADNGLSAGTTYYYRVQAIGPRHPSHPSNLASATTQGSPERSEEQPIRGQGHRPSRATIQFSCANENKENPS
;
A
#
# COMPACT_ATOMS: atom_id res chain seq x y z
N MET A 1 -37.24 51.58 -31.50
CA MET A 1 -38.18 51.38 -32.62
C MET A 1 -37.37 51.27 -33.90
N ARG A 2 -37.53 50.16 -34.65
CA ARG A 2 -37.40 49.90 -36.12
C ARG A 2 -36.33 50.68 -36.93
N SER A 3 -35.68 50.14 -37.96
CA SER A 3 -35.65 48.85 -38.66
C SER A 3 -34.58 48.93 -39.78
N GLU A 4 -34.29 47.76 -40.38
CA GLU A 4 -33.97 47.49 -41.81
C GLU A 4 -32.78 48.19 -42.51
N THR A 5 -31.78 47.43 -43.00
CA THR A 5 -31.69 46.66 -44.27
C THR A 5 -31.52 47.56 -45.51
N GLU A 6 -30.37 47.51 -46.18
CA GLU A 6 -30.24 47.08 -47.61
C GLU A 6 -28.82 47.20 -48.18
N ARG A 7 -28.52 46.22 -49.06
CA ARG A 7 -27.31 46.05 -49.86
C ARG A 7 -27.44 46.80 -51.19
N ILE A 8 -26.37 47.42 -51.71
CA ILE A 8 -26.12 47.50 -53.17
C ILE A 8 -24.62 47.32 -53.44
N ASN A 9 -24.36 46.74 -54.60
CA ASN A 9 -23.22 45.95 -55.03
C ASN A 9 -22.56 46.62 -56.25
N LEU A 10 -21.29 46.28 -56.50
CA LEU A 10 -20.62 46.14 -57.82
C LEU A 10 -19.69 47.23 -58.42
N ARG A 11 -18.49 46.70 -58.74
CA ARG A 11 -17.55 46.93 -59.88
C ARG A 11 -16.52 48.06 -59.73
N GLU A 12 -15.27 47.71 -59.39
CA GLU A 12 -14.17 47.19 -60.25
C GLU A 12 -13.49 48.27 -61.10
N THR A 13 -12.25 48.66 -60.75
CA THR A 13 -11.01 48.26 -61.48
C THR A 13 -9.77 49.03 -60.98
N HIS A 14 -8.73 48.24 -60.67
CA HIS A 14 -7.26 48.44 -60.74
C HIS A 14 -6.61 49.82 -60.44
N ALA A 15 -5.48 49.94 -59.76
CA ALA A 15 -4.61 49.08 -58.95
C ALA A 15 -3.46 49.98 -58.46
N TRP A 16 -3.30 50.24 -57.15
CA TRP A 16 -2.03 50.72 -56.58
C TRP A 16 -1.92 50.30 -55.10
N ARG A 17 -0.88 49.49 -54.82
CA ARG A 17 -0.08 49.37 -53.59
C ARG A 17 -0.77 49.07 -52.24
N MET A 18 -0.02 48.27 -51.46
CA MET A 18 -0.22 47.84 -50.06
C MET A 18 -1.13 46.62 -49.89
N TRP A 19 -0.51 45.46 -49.66
CA TRP A 19 -1.18 44.32 -49.02
C TRP A 19 -0.71 44.21 -47.58
N THR A 20 -1.57 44.66 -46.68
CA THR A 20 -1.79 44.03 -45.38
C THR A 20 -2.64 42.77 -45.59
N ALA A 21 -2.27 41.65 -44.96
CA ALA A 21 -3.11 40.45 -44.78
C ALA A 21 -2.85 39.85 -43.38
N PRO A 22 -3.83 39.18 -42.76
CA PRO A 22 -4.22 39.51 -41.39
C PRO A 22 -4.01 38.39 -40.35
N VAL A 23 -3.89 38.84 -39.10
CA VAL A 23 -4.33 38.21 -37.84
C VAL A 23 -4.60 36.70 -37.92
N ILE A 24 -3.55 35.91 -37.73
CA ILE A 24 -3.67 34.57 -37.17
C ILE A 24 -3.48 34.71 -35.66
N MET A 25 -4.54 34.40 -34.94
CA MET A 25 -4.61 34.34 -33.49
C MET A 25 -3.61 33.27 -33.01
N TRP A 26 -2.39 33.67 -32.66
CA TRP A 26 -1.45 32.80 -31.97
C TRP A 26 -1.93 32.65 -30.53
N SER A 27 -2.63 31.55 -30.26
CA SER A 27 -2.75 31.02 -28.91
C SER A 27 -1.35 30.70 -28.41
N LEU A 28 -0.74 31.64 -27.69
CA LEU A 28 0.46 31.42 -26.87
C LEU A 28 0.09 30.42 -25.77
N VAL A 29 0.13 29.13 -26.11
CA VAL A 29 0.28 28.08 -25.11
C VAL A 29 1.68 28.26 -24.54
N PHE A 30 1.76 28.90 -23.38
CA PHE A 30 2.92 28.82 -22.50
C PHE A 30 3.05 27.36 -22.07
N ALA A 31 3.69 26.54 -22.90
CA ALA A 31 4.27 25.29 -22.48
C ALA A 31 5.47 25.65 -21.60
N LEU A 32 5.21 25.86 -20.31
CA LEU A 32 6.24 25.72 -19.27
C LEU A 32 6.69 24.26 -19.32
N GLY A 33 7.65 23.99 -20.19
CA GLY A 33 8.49 22.81 -20.10
C GLY A 33 9.26 22.92 -18.80
N LEU A 34 8.69 22.37 -17.72
CA LEU A 34 9.46 21.93 -16.58
C LEU A 34 10.44 20.89 -17.12
N ALA A 35 11.65 21.34 -17.45
CA ALA A 35 12.78 20.47 -17.66
C ALA A 35 13.03 19.76 -16.33
N PHE A 36 12.39 18.61 -16.14
CA PHE A 36 12.79 17.67 -15.11
C PHE A 36 14.14 17.14 -15.52
N ALA A 37 15.19 17.70 -14.92
CA ALA A 37 16.53 17.13 -15.00
C ALA A 37 16.44 15.65 -14.59
N PRO A 38 17.04 14.72 -15.36
CA PRO A 38 17.08 13.32 -15.01
C PRO A 38 17.89 13.19 -13.72
N HIS A 39 17.21 12.94 -12.60
CA HIS A 39 17.87 12.60 -11.34
C HIS A 39 18.44 11.18 -11.48
N SER A 40 19.65 11.11 -12.02
CA SER A 40 20.55 9.98 -11.87
C SER A 40 21.49 10.33 -10.71
N GLY A 41 21.07 9.96 -9.50
CA GLY A 41 21.78 10.19 -8.25
C GLY A 41 20.95 9.63 -7.12
N ALA A 42 21.57 8.98 -6.13
CA ALA A 42 20.88 8.49 -4.96
C ALA A 42 20.01 9.63 -4.38
N GLN A 43 18.71 9.38 -4.20
CA GLN A 43 17.77 10.40 -3.72
C GLN A 43 18.27 10.97 -2.39
N GLU A 44 18.45 12.30 -2.27
CA GLU A 44 18.95 12.88 -1.02
C GLU A 44 18.11 12.45 0.19
N LYS A 45 18.76 12.27 1.35
CA LYS A 45 18.05 11.93 2.59
C LYS A 45 17.03 13.04 2.93
N PRO A 46 15.75 12.70 3.18
CA PRO A 46 14.77 13.69 3.56
C PRO A 46 15.12 14.31 4.92
N ASN A 47 15.01 15.64 4.99
CA ASN A 47 15.10 16.39 6.24
C ASN A 47 13.85 16.15 7.06
N LEU A 48 13.99 15.60 8.26
CA LEU A 48 12.88 15.14 9.09
C LEU A 48 12.91 15.75 10.48
N ILE A 49 11.78 16.33 10.89
CA ILE A 49 11.49 16.73 12.27
C ILE A 49 10.31 15.90 12.74
N ILE A 50 10.43 15.29 13.93
CA ILE A 50 9.33 14.59 14.58
C ILE A 50 8.78 15.45 15.73
N GLN A 51 7.47 15.55 15.80
CA GLN A 51 6.71 16.06 16.94
C GLN A 51 5.91 14.89 17.49
N THR A 52 6.17 14.52 18.73
CA THR A 52 5.63 13.30 19.34
C THR A 52 5.01 13.64 20.67
N ASP A 53 3.89 13.03 21.04
CA ASP A 53 3.31 13.19 22.37
C ASP A 53 3.74 12.10 23.36
N ILE A 54 4.96 11.56 23.14
CA ILE A 54 5.62 10.54 23.94
C ILE A 54 5.51 10.81 25.46
N GLY A 55 4.95 9.82 26.16
CA GLY A 55 4.69 9.82 27.59
C GLY A 55 5.90 9.57 28.49
N ARG A 56 5.70 9.50 29.81
CA ARG A 56 6.73 9.01 30.75
C ARG A 56 6.65 7.48 30.86
N PHE A 57 7.78 6.79 30.74
CA PHE A 57 7.93 5.43 31.26
C PHE A 57 8.09 5.53 32.79
N THR A 58 7.22 4.90 33.57
CA THR A 58 7.44 4.75 35.02
C THR A 58 7.79 3.31 35.32
N ASN A 59 8.93 3.08 35.98
CA ASN A 59 9.45 1.77 36.41
C ASN A 59 8.66 1.17 37.60
N ASP A 60 7.36 1.40 37.72
CA ASP A 60 6.56 0.87 38.83
C ASP A 60 5.73 -0.35 38.39
N ASP A 61 6.06 -1.51 38.95
CA ASP A 61 5.54 -2.82 38.57
C ASP A 61 4.08 -3.07 38.98
N ARG A 62 3.45 -2.18 39.76
CA ARG A 62 2.04 -2.31 40.14
C ARG A 62 1.43 -0.93 40.30
N LEU A 63 0.50 -0.55 39.41
CA LEU A 63 -0.22 0.75 39.26
C LEU A 63 0.42 1.62 38.14
N ILE A 64 -0.25 2.24 37.17
CA ILE A 64 -1.55 2.92 37.19
C ILE A 64 -2.10 3.14 35.74
N PRO A 65 -3.41 3.33 35.56
CA PRO A 65 -4.06 3.72 34.30
C PRO A 65 -3.45 5.02 33.73
N TRP A 66 -3.32 5.10 32.41
CA TRP A 66 -2.81 6.26 31.65
C TRP A 66 -1.27 6.41 31.63
N ILE A 67 -0.55 5.35 31.24
CA ILE A 67 0.66 5.54 30.42
C ILE A 67 0.22 6.35 29.19
N ALA A 68 0.80 7.54 29.00
CA ALA A 68 0.70 8.25 27.72
C ALA A 68 1.31 7.36 26.64
N ASP A 69 0.55 7.15 25.58
CA ASP A 69 0.50 5.98 24.69
C ASP A 69 1.89 5.35 24.36
N PRO A 70 2.11 4.03 24.58
CA PRO A 70 3.40 3.39 24.31
C PRO A 70 3.80 3.36 22.83
N ASP A 71 2.87 3.59 21.91
CA ASP A 71 3.10 3.68 20.46
C ASP A 71 4.17 4.70 20.07
N ASP A 72 4.20 5.90 20.66
CA ASP A 72 5.20 6.91 20.33
C ASP A 72 6.63 6.47 20.68
N GLY A 73 6.78 5.68 21.75
CA GLY A 73 8.04 5.04 22.11
C GLY A 73 8.45 3.95 21.11
N GLN A 74 7.49 3.14 20.67
CA GLN A 74 7.68 2.11 19.63
C GLN A 74 8.11 2.74 18.30
N CYS A 75 7.41 3.79 17.87
CA CYS A 75 7.74 4.59 16.68
C CYS A 75 9.13 5.19 16.77
N MET A 76 9.52 5.70 17.94
CA MET A 76 10.84 6.29 18.15
C MET A 76 11.95 5.26 18.00
N ILE A 77 11.81 4.07 18.61
CA ILE A 77 12.78 2.97 18.45
C ILE A 77 12.93 2.61 16.97
N ARG A 78 11.81 2.45 16.28
CA ARG A 78 11.81 2.14 14.85
C ARG A 78 12.46 3.23 14.00
N LEU A 79 12.14 4.50 14.26
CA LEU A 79 12.79 5.63 13.61
C LEU A 79 14.30 5.62 13.82
N LEU A 80 14.80 5.32 15.02
CA LEU A 80 16.24 5.28 15.29
C LEU A 80 16.93 4.12 14.55
N LEU A 81 16.27 2.97 14.42
CA LEU A 81 16.75 1.85 13.61
C LEU A 81 16.78 2.16 12.11
N GLU A 82 15.87 3.02 11.63
CA GLU A 82 15.76 3.49 10.25
C GLU A 82 16.48 4.85 10.02
N SER A 83 17.14 5.41 11.04
CA SER A 83 17.63 6.79 11.03
C SER A 83 18.77 7.05 10.05
N ASN A 84 19.45 6.00 9.58
CA ASN A 84 20.41 6.11 8.48
C ASN A 84 19.75 6.57 7.17
N GLU A 85 18.42 6.50 7.04
CA GLU A 85 17.71 6.96 5.84
C GLU A 85 17.28 8.43 5.90
N PHE A 86 17.51 9.12 7.02
CA PHE A 86 16.99 10.46 7.28
C PHE A 86 18.08 11.45 7.69
N ASN A 87 17.87 12.72 7.37
CA ASN A 87 18.52 13.81 8.08
C ASN A 87 17.60 14.20 9.24
N VAL A 88 17.81 13.58 10.42
CA VAL A 88 17.01 13.88 11.61
C VAL A 88 17.40 15.27 12.13
N LEU A 89 16.54 16.26 11.90
CA LEU A 89 16.77 17.66 12.25
C LEU A 89 16.20 18.04 13.63
N GLY A 90 15.28 17.26 14.17
CA GLY A 90 14.65 17.51 15.46
C GLY A 90 13.77 16.37 15.96
N LEU A 91 13.88 16.07 17.25
CA LEU A 91 12.99 15.18 17.99
C LEU A 91 12.31 16.00 19.09
N ILE A 92 11.05 16.36 18.86
CA ILE A 92 10.34 17.34 19.69
C ILE A 92 9.27 16.63 20.51
N ALA A 93 9.51 16.53 21.83
CA ALA A 93 8.49 16.05 22.76
C ALA A 93 7.39 17.11 22.95
N THR A 94 6.16 16.74 22.76
CA THR A 94 4.92 17.49 23.02
C THR A 94 4.09 16.66 24.02
N THR A 95 3.03 17.18 24.68
CA THR A 95 2.14 16.34 25.53
C THR A 95 0.92 17.15 26.03
N LYS A 96 -0.09 16.49 26.63
CA LYS A 96 -1.10 17.19 27.47
C LYS A 96 -0.55 17.67 28.81
N ASN A 97 0.44 16.95 29.36
CA ASN A 97 1.23 17.28 30.56
C ASN A 97 2.51 18.07 30.16
N PRO A 98 3.46 18.40 31.05
CA PRO A 98 4.75 18.98 30.63
C PRO A 98 5.49 18.07 29.66
N ALA A 99 5.89 18.63 28.52
CA ALA A 99 6.68 17.94 27.51
C ALA A 99 7.93 17.32 28.15
N ASN A 100 8.20 16.04 27.86
CA ASN A 100 9.28 15.29 28.49
C ASN A 100 10.27 14.74 27.46
N PRO A 101 11.24 15.54 26.99
CA PRO A 101 12.30 15.04 26.11
C PRO A 101 13.14 13.94 26.77
N GLN A 102 13.12 13.81 28.10
CA GLN A 102 13.84 12.74 28.81
C GLN A 102 13.42 11.35 28.38
N THR A 103 12.16 11.13 28.01
CA THR A 103 11.72 9.82 27.50
C THR A 103 12.44 9.47 26.20
N ILE A 104 12.60 10.45 25.30
CA ILE A 104 13.36 10.27 24.06
C ILE A 104 14.84 10.00 24.39
N HIS A 105 15.41 10.72 25.36
CA HIS A 105 16.79 10.46 25.81
C HIS A 105 16.99 9.02 26.31
N THR A 106 16.05 8.46 27.07
CA THR A 106 16.14 7.06 27.51
C THR A 106 16.15 6.07 26.35
N ILE A 107 15.38 6.34 25.28
CA ILE A 107 15.44 5.53 24.06
C ILE A 107 16.77 5.74 23.33
N ILE A 108 17.31 6.97 23.31
CA ILE A 108 18.64 7.26 22.77
C ILE A 108 19.74 6.53 23.56
N ASP A 109 19.60 6.34 24.87
CA ASP A 109 20.57 5.59 25.68
C ASP A 109 20.58 4.09 25.30
N ALA A 110 19.44 3.53 24.89
CA ALA A 110 19.37 2.18 24.31
C ALA A 110 19.97 2.16 22.89
N TYR A 111 19.71 3.19 22.08
CA TYR A 111 20.30 3.35 20.75
C TYR A 111 21.83 3.50 20.82
N GLU A 112 22.36 4.22 21.79
CA GLU A 112 23.80 4.40 21.99
C GLU A 112 24.53 3.07 22.21
N GLN A 113 23.90 2.13 22.93
CA GLN A 113 24.45 0.79 23.11
C GLN A 113 24.40 -0.03 21.81
N ALA A 114 23.42 0.19 20.95
CA ALA A 114 23.29 -0.46 19.64
C ALA A 114 24.13 0.21 18.54
N HIS A 115 24.46 1.50 18.67
CA HIS A 115 25.07 2.31 17.63
C HIS A 115 26.40 1.73 17.09
N PRO A 116 27.32 1.20 17.92
CA PRO A 116 28.55 0.57 17.42
C PRO A 116 28.32 -0.62 16.47
N ASN A 117 27.18 -1.28 16.58
CA ASN A 117 26.78 -2.37 15.68
C ASN A 117 26.10 -1.80 14.44
N LEU A 118 25.11 -0.91 14.61
CA LEU A 118 24.35 -0.30 13.51
C LEU A 118 25.25 0.34 12.43
N ILE A 119 26.31 1.06 12.85
CA ILE A 119 27.25 1.72 11.91
C ILE A 119 28.11 0.75 11.10
N LYS A 120 28.12 -0.55 11.45
CA LYS A 120 28.79 -1.58 10.64
C LYS A 120 27.92 -2.04 9.48
N HIS A 121 26.59 -1.96 9.63
CA HIS A 121 25.61 -2.47 8.67
C HIS A 121 25.13 -1.43 7.67
N ALA A 122 25.13 -0.13 8.04
CA ALA A 122 24.83 0.92 7.09
C ALA A 122 25.49 2.26 7.47
N ASP A 123 25.87 3.01 6.44
CA ASP A 123 26.40 4.36 6.62
C ASP A 123 25.32 5.37 6.99
N GLY A 124 25.75 6.39 7.74
CA GLY A 124 24.98 7.61 7.95
C GLY A 124 23.91 7.53 9.04
N TYR A 125 24.03 6.57 9.96
CA TYR A 125 23.40 6.65 11.27
C TYR A 125 23.90 7.89 12.04
N PRO A 126 23.00 8.69 12.65
CA PRO A 126 23.37 9.83 13.46
C PRO A 126 23.99 9.39 14.80
N THR A 127 25.04 10.08 15.25
CA THR A 127 25.62 9.80 16.57
C THR A 127 24.59 10.04 17.69
N PRO A 128 24.64 9.29 18.81
CA PRO A 128 23.78 9.51 19.96
C PRO A 128 23.83 10.96 20.49
N ASP A 129 25.02 11.56 20.57
CA ASP A 129 25.19 12.95 21.01
C ASP A 129 24.50 13.96 20.11
N TYR A 130 24.59 13.77 18.79
CA TYR A 130 23.84 14.59 17.83
C TYR A 130 22.33 14.46 18.05
N LEU A 131 21.80 13.23 18.20
CA LEU A 131 20.38 13.00 18.46
C LEU A 131 19.93 13.71 19.74
N ARG A 132 20.71 13.63 20.83
CA ARG A 132 20.44 14.38 22.06
C ARG A 132 20.44 15.89 21.83
N SER A 133 21.37 16.41 21.02
CA SER A 133 21.46 17.85 20.72
C SER A 133 20.26 18.43 19.97
N VAL A 134 19.54 17.59 19.21
CA VAL A 134 18.33 17.98 18.48
C VAL A 134 17.04 17.49 19.15
N THR A 135 17.14 16.93 20.36
CA THR A 135 16.00 16.51 21.17
C THR A 135 15.59 17.62 22.13
N VAL A 136 14.38 18.15 21.99
CA VAL A 136 13.93 19.33 22.76
C VAL A 136 12.48 19.24 23.20
N ALA A 137 12.12 20.04 24.21
CA ALA A 137 10.73 20.21 24.61
C ALA A 137 10.00 21.18 23.66
N GLY A 138 8.86 20.73 23.15
CA GLY A 138 7.88 21.52 22.43
C GLY A 138 6.72 21.95 23.33
N ARG A 139 5.61 22.29 22.69
CA ARG A 139 4.41 22.85 23.31
C ARG A 139 3.37 21.77 23.61
N GLY A 140 2.71 21.90 24.76
CA GLY A 140 1.63 21.01 25.17
C GLY A 140 0.21 21.46 24.78
N SER A 141 -0.79 20.63 25.09
CA SER A 141 -2.20 20.86 24.71
C SER A 141 -3.03 21.70 25.71
N GLY A 142 -2.56 21.94 26.94
CA GLY A 142 -3.26 22.68 28.01
C GLY A 142 -2.53 23.94 28.50
N GLN A 143 -3.16 24.77 29.35
CA GLN A 143 -2.48 25.91 29.99
C GLN A 143 -1.51 25.45 31.09
N GLY A 144 -0.42 26.19 31.33
CA GLY A 144 0.60 25.87 32.34
C GLY A 144 2.04 25.96 31.82
N PRO A 145 3.06 25.44 32.54
CA PRO A 145 4.46 25.52 32.14
C PRO A 145 4.79 24.85 30.79
N SER A 146 3.91 23.95 30.31
CA SER A 146 3.97 23.36 28.96
C SER A 146 3.55 24.32 27.83
N ASN A 147 3.06 25.52 28.17
CA ASN A 147 2.60 26.57 27.27
C ASN A 147 3.14 27.92 27.72
N PRO A 148 4.47 28.15 27.65
CA PRO A 148 5.05 29.45 27.99
C PRO A 148 4.48 30.54 27.08
N SER A 149 4.46 31.78 27.58
CA SER A 149 4.06 32.97 26.81
C SER A 149 5.01 33.23 25.63
N GLY A 150 6.29 32.90 25.80
CA GLY A 150 7.31 32.93 24.74
C GLY A 150 7.42 31.62 23.95
N LEU A 151 8.42 31.57 23.07
CA LEU A 151 8.70 30.39 22.27
C LEU A 151 9.34 29.26 23.09
N THR A 152 8.88 28.04 22.88
CA THR A 152 9.53 26.80 23.34
C THR A 152 10.80 26.52 22.52
N ASP A 153 11.66 25.63 23.01
CA ASP A 153 12.85 25.22 22.26
C ASP A 153 12.49 24.41 21.01
N GLY A 154 11.37 23.67 21.03
CA GLY A 154 10.79 23.03 19.84
C GLY A 154 10.41 24.03 18.75
N GLU A 155 9.76 25.15 19.09
CA GLU A 155 9.44 26.20 18.11
C GLU A 155 10.70 26.84 17.53
N LYS A 156 11.67 27.19 18.38
CA LYS A 156 12.96 27.76 17.94
C LYS A 156 13.73 26.79 17.06
N LEU A 157 13.68 25.49 17.37
CA LEU A 157 14.31 24.45 16.57
C LEU A 157 13.67 24.39 15.18
N ILE A 158 12.34 24.33 15.08
CA ILE A 158 11.63 24.30 13.79
C ILE A 158 12.01 25.50 12.94
N ILE A 159 11.91 26.71 13.50
CA ILE A 159 12.22 27.95 12.76
C ILE A 159 13.65 27.90 12.23
N ARG A 160 14.62 27.58 13.09
CA ARG A 160 16.04 27.51 12.75
C ARG A 160 16.34 26.46 11.67
N GLN A 161 15.76 25.27 11.79
CA GLN A 161 16.02 24.18 10.85
C GLN A 161 15.39 24.45 9.49
N VAL A 162 14.15 24.95 9.47
CA VAL A 162 13.49 25.34 8.22
C VAL A 162 14.24 26.49 7.56
N ASP A 163 14.73 27.49 8.31
CA ASP A 163 15.53 28.58 7.75
C ASP A 163 16.83 28.10 7.09
N LYS A 164 17.55 27.19 7.75
CA LYS A 164 18.82 26.63 7.24
C LYS A 164 18.63 25.66 6.08
N ALA A 165 17.49 25.00 5.97
CA ALA A 165 17.25 23.99 4.95
C ALA A 165 17.26 24.60 3.53
N GLN A 166 18.00 23.93 2.64
CA GLN A 166 18.03 24.23 1.20
C GLN A 166 16.89 23.57 0.44
N GLY A 167 16.32 22.49 1.00
CA GLY A 167 15.23 21.72 0.42
C GLY A 167 14.03 21.57 1.36
N PRO A 168 13.07 20.70 1.01
CA PRO A 168 11.91 20.42 1.84
C PRO A 168 12.32 19.91 3.23
N VAL A 169 11.59 20.36 4.25
CA VAL A 169 11.63 19.85 5.63
C VAL A 169 10.30 19.18 5.92
N TRP A 170 10.36 17.87 6.14
CA TRP A 170 9.24 17.06 6.54
C TRP A 170 9.07 17.18 8.04
N ILE A 171 7.89 17.61 8.46
CA ILE A 171 7.52 17.70 9.88
C ILE A 171 6.41 16.68 10.07
N ALA A 172 6.71 15.60 10.79
CA ALA A 172 5.74 14.58 11.14
C ALA A 172 5.23 14.80 12.56
N ALA A 173 3.92 14.89 12.72
CA ALA A 173 3.26 14.98 14.02
C ALA A 173 2.62 13.63 14.34
N TRP A 174 3.24 12.88 15.26
CA TRP A 174 2.66 11.68 15.87
C TRP A 174 1.62 12.05 16.92
N GLY A 175 1.73 13.26 17.48
CA GLY A 175 0.80 13.83 18.45
C GLY A 175 0.36 15.26 18.13
N CYS A 176 0.39 16.14 19.13
CA CYS A 176 -0.15 17.50 19.01
C CYS A 176 0.66 18.38 18.04
N THR A 177 -0.03 19.06 17.11
CA THR A 177 0.59 19.87 16.04
C THR A 177 0.90 21.32 16.45
N ARG A 178 0.58 21.71 17.69
CA ARG A 178 0.62 23.09 18.17
C ARG A 178 2.01 23.73 18.14
N THR A 179 3.06 22.95 18.31
CA THR A 179 4.44 23.47 18.26
C THR A 179 4.77 23.98 16.85
N LEU A 180 4.32 23.28 15.80
CA LEU A 180 4.46 23.77 14.42
C LEU A 180 3.58 25.01 14.19
N ALA A 181 2.34 24.97 14.66
CA ALA A 181 1.41 26.09 14.52
C ALA A 181 1.98 27.37 15.13
N ARG A 182 2.49 27.31 16.37
CA ARG A 182 3.06 28.48 17.04
C ARG A 182 4.35 28.97 16.39
N ALA A 183 5.18 28.07 15.86
CA ALA A 183 6.38 28.44 15.11
C ALA A 183 6.03 29.23 13.85
N ILE A 184 5.00 28.81 13.11
CA ILE A 184 4.51 29.54 11.94
C ILE A 184 3.89 30.88 12.33
N GLU A 185 3.11 30.94 13.42
CA GLU A 185 2.54 32.18 13.94
C GLU A 185 3.64 33.20 14.31
N GLU A 186 4.75 32.73 14.87
CA GLU A 186 5.89 33.59 15.16
C GLU A 186 6.52 34.17 13.89
N VAL A 187 6.76 33.31 12.90
CA VAL A 187 7.31 33.74 11.61
C VAL A 187 6.35 34.72 10.93
N GLN A 188 5.04 34.50 11.02
CA GLN A 188 4.03 35.39 10.49
C GLN A 188 4.01 36.75 11.21
N ALA A 189 4.19 36.76 12.54
CA ALA A 189 4.19 37.99 13.34
C ALA A 189 5.46 38.82 13.19
N THR A 190 6.60 38.17 12.91
CA THR A 190 7.93 38.80 12.94
C THR A 190 8.57 39.04 11.58
N ARG A 191 8.02 38.47 10.50
CA ARG A 191 8.61 38.56 9.15
C ARG A 191 7.64 39.13 8.13
N THR A 192 8.20 39.59 7.00
CA THR A 192 7.41 40.01 5.84
C THR A 192 6.64 38.84 5.22
N THR A 193 5.57 39.13 4.49
CA THR A 193 4.80 38.10 3.74
C THR A 193 5.66 37.28 2.80
N ALA A 194 6.63 37.90 2.11
CA ALA A 194 7.55 37.20 1.22
C ALA A 194 8.42 36.19 1.98
N GLN A 195 8.94 36.57 3.16
CA GLN A 195 9.73 35.68 4.01
C GLN A 195 8.89 34.55 4.63
N LEU A 196 7.64 34.83 5.03
CA LEU A 196 6.70 33.82 5.48
C LEU A 196 6.40 32.81 4.36
N ASN A 197 6.13 33.28 3.15
CA ASN A 197 5.87 32.40 2.00
C ASN A 197 7.10 31.54 1.67
N ALA A 198 8.30 32.12 1.70
CA ALA A 198 9.55 31.37 1.52
C ALA A 198 9.73 30.30 2.61
N PHE A 199 9.42 30.62 3.87
CA PHE A 199 9.45 29.68 4.98
C PHE A 199 8.46 28.53 4.80
N LEU A 200 7.19 28.84 4.51
CA LEU A 200 6.13 27.84 4.29
C LEU A 200 6.39 26.96 3.08
N SER A 201 7.01 27.49 2.02
CA SER A 201 7.32 26.74 0.80
C SER A 201 8.25 25.53 1.04
N LYS A 202 9.05 25.58 2.11
CA LYS A 202 9.95 24.51 2.53
C LYS A 202 9.27 23.45 3.40
N ILE A 203 8.11 23.71 3.98
CA ILE A 203 7.47 22.78 4.92
C ILE A 203 6.63 21.74 4.17
N ARG A 204 6.78 20.47 4.55
CA ARG A 204 5.88 19.36 4.20
C ARG A 204 5.36 18.75 5.49
N PHE A 205 4.05 18.77 5.70
CA PHE A 205 3.46 18.36 6.96
C PHE A 205 2.77 16.99 6.86
N LEU A 206 3.16 16.07 7.73
CA LEU A 206 2.58 14.73 7.89
C LEU A 206 1.89 14.65 9.25
N ASP A 207 0.57 14.70 9.26
CA ASP A 207 -0.25 14.70 10.47
C ASP A 207 -0.88 13.32 10.72
N SER A 208 -0.56 12.69 11.85
CA SER A 208 -1.21 11.46 12.29
C SER A 208 -2.50 11.80 13.03
N TYR A 209 -3.64 11.42 12.44
CA TYR A 209 -5.00 11.53 12.97
C TYR A 209 -5.59 12.92 13.25
N GLY A 210 -4.82 14.00 13.11
CA GLY A 210 -5.33 15.33 13.46
C GLY A 210 -5.56 15.47 14.97
N GLN A 211 -4.48 15.38 15.73
CA GLN A 211 -4.52 15.42 17.21
C GLN A 211 -4.45 16.86 17.77
N GLY A 212 -4.87 17.82 16.95
CA GLY A 212 -5.18 19.20 17.35
C GLY A 212 -4.16 20.24 16.87
N GLY A 213 -4.67 21.37 16.38
CA GLY A 213 -3.92 22.57 15.95
C GLY A 213 -3.67 22.63 14.44
N GLY A 214 -3.78 21.50 13.75
CA GLY A 214 -3.44 21.38 12.33
C GLY A 214 -4.54 21.92 11.42
N GLU A 215 -5.78 21.94 11.90
CA GLU A 215 -6.93 22.49 11.18
C GLU A 215 -6.74 23.99 10.93
N LYS A 216 -6.26 24.73 11.94
CA LYS A 216 -5.93 26.15 11.82
C LYS A 216 -4.85 26.37 10.76
N LEU A 217 -3.81 25.54 10.75
CA LEU A 217 -2.77 25.62 9.73
C LEU A 217 -3.31 25.37 8.32
N ALA A 218 -4.19 24.37 8.15
CA ALA A 218 -4.81 24.09 6.86
C ALA A 218 -5.74 25.21 6.39
N TYR A 219 -6.42 25.88 7.33
CA TYR A 219 -7.26 27.03 7.07
C TYR A 219 -6.46 28.29 6.69
N ASP A 220 -5.48 28.66 7.52
CA ASP A 220 -4.67 29.87 7.35
C ASP A 220 -3.72 29.75 6.15
N PHE A 221 -3.25 28.53 5.84
CA PHE A 221 -2.25 28.25 4.81
C PHE A 221 -2.72 27.14 3.86
N PRO A 222 -3.76 27.39 3.04
CA PRO A 222 -4.38 26.37 2.19
C PRO A 222 -3.45 25.81 1.09
N ASN A 223 -2.33 26.49 0.80
CA ASN A 223 -1.32 26.06 -0.16
C ASN A 223 -0.19 25.22 0.47
N MET A 224 -0.16 25.06 1.79
CA MET A 224 0.81 24.21 2.46
C MET A 224 0.59 22.75 2.04
N PHE A 225 1.69 22.03 1.80
CA PHE A 225 1.64 20.60 1.53
C PHE A 225 1.37 19.88 2.85
N TYR A 226 0.13 19.41 2.99
CA TYR A 226 -0.41 18.85 4.22
C TYR A 226 -1.06 17.51 3.90
N LEU A 227 -0.50 16.43 4.43
CA LEU A 227 -1.07 15.09 4.39
C LEU A 227 -1.56 14.71 5.80
N ARG A 228 -2.79 14.19 5.90
CA ARG A 228 -3.30 13.58 7.13
C ARG A 228 -3.53 12.10 6.94
N ASP A 229 -2.89 11.32 7.80
CA ASP A 229 -2.95 9.87 7.82
C ASP A 229 -3.84 9.37 8.96
N PHE A 230 -4.70 8.40 8.63
CA PHE A 230 -5.58 7.71 9.57
C PHE A 230 -5.37 6.19 9.54
N SER A 231 -4.35 5.67 8.85
CA SER A 231 -4.27 4.23 8.54
C SER A 231 -2.88 3.61 8.60
N ASN A 232 -1.80 4.34 8.89
CA ASN A 232 -0.46 3.74 8.98
C ASN A 232 -0.33 2.70 10.10
N PHE A 233 -1.16 2.78 11.15
CA PHE A 233 -1.26 1.76 12.19
C PHE A 233 -1.62 0.38 11.63
N ALA A 234 -2.33 0.30 10.50
CA ALA A 234 -2.70 -0.98 9.89
C ALA A 234 -1.48 -1.84 9.47
N VAL A 235 -0.29 -1.24 9.35
CA VAL A 235 0.96 -1.98 9.14
C VAL A 235 1.36 -2.74 10.38
N THR A 236 1.20 -2.17 11.57
CA THR A 236 1.73 -2.68 12.84
C THR A 236 0.68 -3.35 13.72
N THR A 237 -0.60 -2.96 13.63
CA THR A 237 -1.66 -3.46 14.51
C THR A 237 -2.58 -4.50 13.85
N GLY A 238 -2.50 -4.69 12.53
CA GLY A 238 -3.55 -5.36 11.76
C GLY A 238 -4.84 -4.55 11.62
N PHE A 239 -5.81 -5.10 10.87
CA PHE A 239 -7.12 -4.47 10.59
C PHE A 239 -8.10 -4.71 11.75
N ASN A 240 -7.88 -4.13 12.94
CA ASN A 240 -8.80 -4.48 14.03
C ASN A 240 -9.16 -3.37 15.00
N THR A 241 -9.50 -2.19 14.47
CA THR A 241 -10.33 -1.26 15.24
C THR A 241 -11.84 -1.52 15.03
N TYR A 242 -12.27 -2.16 13.92
CA TYR A 242 -13.70 -2.28 13.57
C TYR A 242 -14.15 -3.58 12.84
N GLY A 243 -13.40 -4.69 12.90
CA GLY A 243 -13.92 -6.00 12.50
C GLY A 243 -13.76 -6.41 11.02
N GLU A 244 -12.61 -6.13 10.40
CA GLU A 244 -12.23 -6.77 9.12
C GLU A 244 -11.21 -7.89 9.35
N ASP A 245 -11.30 -8.99 8.59
CA ASP A 245 -10.33 -10.08 8.62
C ASP A 245 -8.90 -9.57 8.37
N GLU A 246 -7.96 -9.95 9.25
CA GLU A 246 -6.61 -9.42 9.30
C GLU A 246 -5.73 -9.97 8.15
N TYR A 247 -5.67 -9.24 7.02
CA TYR A 247 -4.66 -9.46 5.98
C TYR A 247 -3.27 -9.54 6.62
N ASP A 248 -2.48 -10.60 6.41
CA ASP A 248 -1.09 -10.78 6.91
C ASP A 248 -0.90 -10.54 8.44
N TRP A 249 -1.86 -11.00 9.27
CA TRP A 249 -1.79 -10.88 10.74
C TRP A 249 -0.54 -11.47 11.39
N GLN A 250 0.01 -12.52 10.81
CA GLN A 250 1.21 -13.23 11.28
C GLN A 250 2.47 -12.36 11.48
N TYR A 251 2.49 -11.12 10.98
CA TYR A 251 3.61 -10.18 11.14
C TYR A 251 3.37 -9.11 12.21
N VAL A 252 2.26 -9.19 12.94
CA VAL A 252 1.82 -8.15 13.89
C VAL A 252 1.25 -8.69 15.19
N ASP A 253 1.23 -10.01 15.35
CA ASP A 253 0.62 -10.63 16.52
C ASP A 253 1.61 -10.83 17.68
N ASP A 254 1.07 -11.33 18.79
CA ASP A 254 1.83 -11.55 20.03
C ASP A 254 2.99 -12.52 19.86
N GLY A 255 2.80 -13.62 19.10
CA GLY A 255 3.86 -14.59 18.86
C GLY A 255 4.98 -13.97 18.05
N TRP A 256 4.62 -13.27 16.96
CA TRP A 256 5.61 -12.55 16.16
C TRP A 256 6.40 -11.52 17.00
N PHE A 257 5.72 -10.76 17.85
CA PHE A 257 6.39 -9.80 18.74
C PHE A 257 7.38 -10.46 19.70
N ILE A 258 6.95 -11.53 20.39
CA ILE A 258 7.78 -12.27 21.35
C ILE A 258 9.02 -12.85 20.66
N ASP A 259 8.82 -13.49 19.51
CA ASP A 259 9.89 -14.20 18.82
C ASP A 259 10.90 -13.25 18.16
N ASN A 260 10.45 -12.06 17.73
CA ASN A 260 11.24 -11.20 16.85
C ASN A 260 11.73 -9.90 17.49
N ILE A 261 11.06 -9.39 18.53
CA ILE A 261 11.35 -8.07 19.11
C ILE A 261 11.69 -8.17 20.60
N GLU A 262 10.86 -8.85 21.38
CA GLU A 262 10.96 -8.83 22.84
C GLU A 262 12.34 -9.34 23.31
N GLY A 263 13.01 -8.53 24.12
CA GLY A 263 14.32 -8.90 24.69
C GLY A 263 15.51 -8.82 23.73
N LYS A 264 15.31 -8.46 22.46
CA LYS A 264 16.36 -8.43 21.43
C LYS A 264 17.25 -7.19 21.54
N GLY A 265 18.36 -7.35 22.26
CA GLY A 265 19.29 -6.26 22.52
C GLY A 265 18.69 -5.12 23.37
N PRO A 266 19.41 -3.99 23.49
CA PRO A 266 18.93 -2.83 24.25
C PRO A 266 17.62 -2.25 23.68
N LEU A 267 17.53 -2.10 22.35
CA LEU A 267 16.36 -1.51 21.70
C LEU A 267 15.11 -2.41 21.76
N GLY A 268 15.25 -3.73 21.58
CA GLY A 268 14.13 -4.66 21.73
C GLY A 268 13.61 -4.74 23.16
N LYS A 269 14.48 -4.60 24.18
CA LYS A 269 14.07 -4.49 25.60
C LYS A 269 13.31 -3.19 25.90
N SER A 270 13.67 -2.10 25.22
CA SER A 270 12.96 -0.82 25.35
C SER A 270 11.64 -0.76 24.57
N PHE A 271 11.37 -1.74 23.71
CA PHE A 271 10.15 -1.80 22.91
C PHE A 271 8.98 -2.34 23.76
N ILE A 272 8.30 -1.45 24.48
CA ILE A 272 7.24 -1.81 25.42
C ILE A 272 5.91 -1.99 24.68
N LYS A 273 5.30 -3.18 24.76
CA LYS A 273 4.00 -3.47 24.16
C LYS A 273 2.82 -2.88 24.97
N ARG A 274 1.76 -2.47 24.29
CA ARG A 274 0.50 -2.04 24.92
C ARG A 274 -0.23 -3.23 25.56
N ARG A 275 -0.79 -3.05 26.77
CA ARG A 275 -1.57 -4.10 27.48
C ARG A 275 -2.76 -4.67 26.69
N SER A 276 -3.28 -3.94 25.71
CA SER A 276 -4.37 -4.40 24.82
C SER A 276 -3.92 -5.43 23.78
N GLY A 277 -2.64 -5.83 23.75
CA GLY A 277 -2.14 -6.94 22.95
C GLY A 277 -1.80 -6.60 21.49
N HIS A 278 -1.84 -5.34 21.09
CA HIS A 278 -1.47 -4.90 19.73
C HIS A 278 -0.20 -4.03 19.81
N LEU A 279 0.70 -4.12 18.82
CA LEU A 279 1.59 -2.99 18.49
C LEU A 279 0.69 -1.81 18.13
N THR A 280 1.08 -0.56 18.37
CA THR A 280 0.19 0.59 18.10
C THR A 280 0.84 1.71 17.27
N ASP A 281 2.03 1.46 16.73
CA ASP A 281 2.86 2.46 16.05
C ASP A 281 2.14 3.26 14.95
N HIS A 282 2.40 4.55 14.91
CA HIS A 282 2.07 5.47 13.83
C HIS A 282 3.33 5.87 13.05
N LEU A 283 3.57 5.17 11.94
CA LEU A 283 4.85 5.24 11.25
C LEU A 283 4.85 6.24 10.08
N ALA A 284 4.62 7.53 10.38
CA ALA A 284 4.70 8.60 9.38
C ALA A 284 6.00 8.57 8.52
N PRO A 285 7.19 8.24 9.07
CA PRO A 285 8.42 8.11 8.27
C PRO A 285 8.37 7.06 7.15
N LEU A 286 7.49 6.04 7.21
CA LEU A 286 7.32 5.06 6.13
C LEU A 286 6.94 5.71 4.79
N TYR A 287 6.23 6.85 4.84
CA TYR A 287 5.89 7.62 3.65
C TYR A 287 7.15 8.09 2.91
N LEU A 288 8.19 8.46 3.66
CA LEU A 288 9.46 8.94 3.15
C LEU A 288 10.39 7.79 2.76
N LEU A 289 10.41 6.69 3.54
CA LEU A 289 11.14 5.47 3.19
C LEU A 289 10.68 4.88 1.86
N SER A 290 9.38 5.01 1.56
CA SER A 290 8.84 4.61 0.25
C SER A 290 9.57 5.28 -0.92
N GLY A 291 9.97 6.55 -0.75
CA GLY A 291 10.81 7.25 -1.71
C GLY A 291 12.22 6.67 -1.78
N ARG A 292 12.88 6.60 -0.62
CA ARG A 292 14.24 6.07 -0.46
C ARG A 292 14.43 4.68 -1.06
N TYR A 293 13.39 3.85 -1.00
CA TYR A 293 13.40 2.47 -1.50
C TYR A 293 12.87 2.33 -2.93
N GLY A 294 12.76 3.44 -3.68
CA GLY A 294 12.40 3.47 -5.10
C GLY A 294 10.92 3.17 -5.40
N LEU A 295 10.09 3.02 -4.37
CA LEU A 295 8.68 2.64 -4.49
C LEU A 295 7.78 3.83 -4.80
N SER A 296 8.10 5.03 -4.33
CA SER A 296 7.24 6.23 -4.47
C SER A 296 8.07 7.50 -4.67
N ASP A 297 7.40 8.64 -4.82
CA ASP A 297 7.98 9.97 -4.71
C ASP A 297 7.19 10.69 -3.60
N PRO A 298 7.84 11.11 -2.49
CA PRO A 298 7.15 11.82 -1.40
C PRO A 298 6.42 13.10 -1.85
N MET A 299 6.85 13.72 -2.96
CA MET A 299 6.16 14.87 -3.54
C MET A 299 4.93 14.49 -4.39
N GLN A 300 4.71 13.21 -4.64
CA GLN A 300 3.59 12.65 -5.37
C GLN A 300 2.70 11.80 -4.44
N PRO A 301 1.86 12.42 -3.60
CA PRO A 301 1.11 11.72 -2.57
C PRO A 301 0.09 10.71 -3.12
N THR A 302 -0.24 10.81 -4.41
CA THR A 302 -1.13 9.88 -5.12
C THR A 302 -0.43 8.60 -5.57
N TRP A 303 0.88 8.45 -5.39
CA TRP A 303 1.64 7.33 -5.92
C TRP A 303 1.53 6.06 -5.07
N GLY A 304 1.37 6.20 -3.75
CA GLY A 304 1.28 5.06 -2.84
C GLY A 304 2.63 4.41 -2.54
N GLY A 305 2.76 3.89 -1.32
CA GLY A 305 3.94 3.21 -0.81
C GLY A 305 3.69 2.72 0.61
N TRP A 306 4.75 2.42 1.36
CA TRP A 306 4.68 1.94 2.75
C TRP A 306 3.90 2.89 3.68
N GLY A 307 4.03 4.21 3.48
CA GLY A 307 3.22 5.22 4.17
C GLY A 307 1.85 5.48 3.52
N GLY A 308 1.38 4.57 2.67
CA GLY A 308 0.11 4.56 1.95
C GLY A 308 -0.01 5.56 0.81
N ARG A 309 -1.24 5.68 0.28
CA ARG A 309 -1.60 6.53 -0.86
C ARG A 309 -2.66 7.53 -0.47
N PHE A 310 -2.57 8.74 -1.01
CA PHE A 310 -3.49 9.84 -0.73
C PHE A 310 -4.31 10.22 -1.95
N ASN A 311 -5.45 10.86 -1.70
CA ASN A 311 -6.34 11.35 -2.73
C ASN A 311 -5.68 12.45 -3.57
N SER A 312 -6.03 12.51 -4.86
CA SER A 312 -5.57 13.58 -5.75
C SER A 312 -6.20 14.94 -5.42
N ARG A 313 -7.35 14.91 -4.72
CA ARG A 313 -8.08 16.09 -4.26
C ARG A 313 -8.06 16.16 -2.75
N LYS A 314 -8.03 17.38 -2.23
CA LYS A 314 -8.14 17.64 -0.80
C LYS A 314 -9.56 17.37 -0.32
N THR A 315 -9.70 16.73 0.83
CA THR A 315 -10.96 16.50 1.51
C THR A 315 -11.32 17.72 2.35
N LYS A 316 -12.59 18.15 2.27
CA LYS A 316 -13.15 19.20 3.13
C LYS A 316 -13.37 18.67 4.54
N ASN A 317 -12.84 19.35 5.55
CA ASN A 317 -13.07 19.07 6.98
C ASN A 317 -13.09 17.57 7.34
N PRO A 318 -12.04 16.79 7.00
CA PRO A 318 -12.03 15.37 7.36
C PRO A 318 -12.07 15.19 8.89
N ALA A 319 -12.55 14.03 9.33
CA ALA A 319 -12.61 13.67 10.74
C ALA A 319 -11.26 13.87 11.44
N ASN A 320 -11.26 14.17 12.74
CA ASN A 320 -10.04 14.31 13.52
C ASN A 320 -10.25 13.81 14.95
N LEU A 321 -9.18 13.40 15.63
CA LEU A 321 -9.25 13.01 17.03
C LEU A 321 -9.39 14.23 17.97
N GLY A 322 -8.99 15.42 17.50
CA GLY A 322 -9.04 16.65 18.29
C GLY A 322 -10.45 17.19 18.59
N ASN A 323 -11.49 16.74 17.87
CA ASN A 323 -12.89 17.18 17.96
C ASN A 323 -13.08 18.70 18.17
N GLN A 324 -12.20 19.51 17.61
CA GLN A 324 -12.27 20.97 17.67
C GLN A 324 -12.71 21.47 16.30
N GLY A 325 -14.01 21.60 16.13
CA GLY A 325 -14.56 22.35 15.00
C GLY A 325 -14.10 23.80 15.12
N TYR A 326 -13.17 24.24 14.27
CA TYR A 326 -12.78 25.65 14.17
C TYR A 326 -13.89 26.53 13.56
N GLY A 327 -15.06 25.96 13.26
CA GLY A 327 -16.20 26.66 12.67
C GLY A 327 -15.95 27.18 11.25
N ARG A 328 -14.85 26.77 10.60
CA ARG A 328 -14.45 27.19 9.26
C ARG A 328 -14.03 26.00 8.41
N ASP A 329 -14.26 26.14 7.11
CA ASP A 329 -13.90 25.14 6.12
C ASP A 329 -12.40 25.13 5.84
N TYR A 330 -11.79 23.96 5.90
CA TYR A 330 -10.40 23.71 5.52
C TYR A 330 -10.28 22.45 4.66
N PHE A 331 -9.18 22.34 3.92
CA PHE A 331 -8.96 21.29 2.92
C PHE A 331 -7.57 20.70 3.07
N ILE A 332 -7.46 19.37 3.20
CA ILE A 332 -6.19 18.64 3.31
C ILE A 332 -6.21 17.35 2.50
N TYR A 333 -5.03 16.81 2.16
CA TYR A 333 -4.95 15.50 1.52
C TYR A 333 -5.13 14.40 2.57
N THR A 334 -6.01 13.46 2.28
CA THR A 334 -6.32 12.29 3.11
C THR A 334 -6.05 11.01 2.34
N LYS A 335 -6.01 9.87 3.04
CA LYS A 335 -5.79 8.56 2.41
C LYS A 335 -6.83 8.25 1.33
N ALA A 336 -6.34 7.70 0.23
CA ALA A 336 -7.18 7.10 -0.80
C ALA A 336 -7.53 5.66 -0.42
N HIS A 337 -8.29 4.98 -1.27
CA HIS A 337 -8.61 3.56 -1.13
C HIS A 337 -7.85 2.74 -2.17
N ASP A 338 -7.18 1.68 -1.75
CA ASP A 338 -6.56 0.70 -2.65
C ASP A 338 -7.38 -0.58 -2.71
N THR A 339 -7.15 -1.40 -3.74
CA THR A 339 -7.73 -2.74 -3.82
C THR A 339 -6.63 -3.77 -3.87
N TYR A 340 -6.56 -4.64 -2.86
CA TYR A 340 -5.52 -5.66 -2.78
C TYR A 340 -5.96 -6.84 -1.92
N ALA A 341 -5.60 -8.06 -2.34
CA ALA A 341 -6.01 -9.31 -1.69
C ALA A 341 -7.54 -9.46 -1.42
N GLY A 342 -8.37 -8.81 -2.23
CA GLY A 342 -9.84 -8.80 -2.09
C GLY A 342 -10.38 -7.80 -1.06
N TYR A 343 -9.53 -6.96 -0.47
CA TYR A 343 -9.90 -5.83 0.38
C TYR A 343 -9.91 -4.54 -0.43
N ASN A 344 -10.84 -3.64 -0.13
CA ASN A 344 -10.91 -2.30 -0.71
C ASN A 344 -11.24 -1.27 0.36
N ASN A 345 -10.22 -0.61 0.89
CA ASN A 345 -10.36 0.44 1.91
C ASN A 345 -9.06 1.27 2.04
N MET A 346 -9.06 2.25 2.94
CA MET A 346 -7.90 3.13 3.17
C MET A 346 -6.72 2.45 3.90
N TYR A 347 -6.97 1.36 4.62
CA TYR A 347 -5.96 0.65 5.40
C TYR A 347 -5.12 -0.28 4.52
N ILE A 348 -5.69 -0.81 3.44
CA ILE A 348 -4.93 -1.66 2.51
C ILE A 348 -3.87 -0.87 1.73
N THR A 349 -3.98 0.47 1.67
CA THR A 349 -2.94 1.32 1.07
C THR A 349 -1.59 1.16 1.75
N THR A 350 -1.58 0.80 3.05
CA THR A 350 -0.38 0.59 3.87
C THR A 350 -0.17 -0.90 4.15
N ALA A 351 -1.23 -1.61 4.55
CA ALA A 351 -1.13 -3.00 4.99
C ALA A 351 -0.66 -3.97 3.91
N ARG A 352 -0.88 -3.67 2.62
CA ARG A 352 -0.34 -4.46 1.50
C ARG A 352 1.20 -4.59 1.51
N TRP A 353 1.90 -3.69 2.22
CA TRP A 353 3.35 -3.66 2.33
C TRP A 353 3.87 -4.30 3.63
N ARG A 354 2.98 -4.79 4.49
CA ARG A 354 3.31 -5.18 5.87
C ARG A 354 4.49 -6.12 5.97
N GLN A 355 4.51 -7.18 5.16
CA GLN A 355 5.61 -8.15 5.20
C GLN A 355 6.97 -7.46 4.96
N ALA A 356 7.10 -6.66 3.90
CA ALA A 356 8.34 -5.95 3.59
C ALA A 356 8.71 -4.96 4.70
N VAL A 357 7.72 -4.23 5.23
CA VAL A 357 7.91 -3.25 6.30
C VAL A 357 8.36 -3.92 7.61
N GLN A 358 7.80 -5.08 7.96
CA GLN A 358 8.17 -5.79 9.20
C GLN A 358 9.49 -6.53 9.06
N ASN A 359 9.82 -7.05 7.88
CA ASN A 359 11.12 -7.62 7.61
C ASN A 359 12.24 -6.57 7.68
N ASP A 360 12.04 -5.37 7.12
CA ASP A 360 13.00 -4.27 7.20
C ASP A 360 13.26 -3.86 8.67
N PHE A 361 12.19 -3.77 9.47
CA PHE A 361 12.31 -3.50 10.90
C PHE A 361 13.09 -4.61 11.63
N LEU A 362 12.74 -5.86 11.39
CA LEU A 362 13.40 -7.00 12.03
C LEU A 362 14.89 -7.11 11.63
N ALA A 363 15.24 -6.89 10.36
CA ALA A 363 16.65 -6.89 9.95
C ALA A 363 17.43 -5.76 10.63
N ARG A 364 16.87 -4.55 10.69
CA ARG A 364 17.53 -3.43 11.39
C ARG A 364 17.64 -3.67 12.89
N LEU A 365 16.66 -4.33 13.50
CA LEU A 365 16.77 -4.78 14.89
C LEU A 365 17.86 -5.84 15.05
N ASN A 366 18.05 -6.75 14.07
CA ASN A 366 19.19 -7.67 14.06
C ASN A 366 20.52 -6.91 13.95
N TRP A 367 20.62 -5.89 13.11
CA TRP A 367 21.81 -5.03 13.00
C TRP A 367 22.17 -4.36 14.33
N SER A 368 21.20 -4.16 15.24
CA SER A 368 21.46 -3.58 16.55
C SER A 368 22.25 -4.50 17.49
N VAL A 369 22.26 -5.82 17.21
CA VAL A 369 22.92 -6.84 18.03
C VAL A 369 24.01 -7.61 17.29
N ALA A 370 23.99 -7.60 15.95
CA ALA A 370 25.02 -8.17 15.10
C ALA A 370 26.31 -7.34 15.19
N SER A 371 27.39 -8.00 15.55
CA SER A 371 28.69 -7.40 15.79
C SER A 371 29.56 -7.30 14.53
N THR A 372 29.19 -8.03 13.48
CA THR A 372 29.84 -7.97 12.16
C THR A 372 28.78 -7.92 11.05
N TYR A 373 29.17 -7.43 9.86
CA TYR A 373 28.26 -7.28 8.72
C TYR A 373 27.59 -8.61 8.37
N ASP A 374 28.35 -9.69 8.24
CA ASP A 374 27.92 -11.02 7.82
C ASP A 374 26.97 -11.75 8.80
N GLU A 375 26.76 -11.21 10.01
CA GLU A 375 25.82 -11.78 11.00
C GLU A 375 24.35 -11.39 10.75
N ALA A 376 24.07 -10.51 9.79
CA ALA A 376 22.71 -10.09 9.47
C ALA A 376 22.51 -9.79 7.97
N ASN A 377 21.28 -9.95 7.49
CA ASN A 377 20.89 -9.66 6.11
C ASN A 377 20.81 -8.14 5.82
N HIS A 378 21.09 -7.72 4.59
CA HIS A 378 21.00 -6.36 4.10
C HIS A 378 20.16 -6.27 2.82
N PRO A 379 19.51 -5.13 2.57
CA PRO A 379 18.55 -5.04 1.49
C PRO A 379 19.21 -5.13 0.12
N PRO A 380 18.57 -5.79 -0.85
CA PRO A 380 19.05 -5.81 -2.23
C PRO A 380 18.93 -4.43 -2.84
N VAL A 381 19.63 -4.17 -3.94
CA VAL A 381 19.48 -2.96 -4.74
C VAL A 381 18.64 -3.29 -5.96
N ALA A 382 17.39 -2.81 -5.98
CA ALA A 382 16.51 -2.93 -7.15
C ALA A 382 16.91 -1.89 -8.21
N LYS A 383 17.15 -2.34 -9.45
CA LYS A 383 17.41 -1.44 -10.59
C LYS A 383 16.64 -1.90 -11.81
N VAL A 384 16.16 -0.92 -12.58
CA VAL A 384 15.58 -1.13 -13.90
C VAL A 384 16.53 -0.50 -14.92
N ASP A 385 16.85 -1.24 -15.98
CA ASP A 385 17.59 -0.70 -17.12
C ASP A 385 16.86 0.49 -17.77
N GLY A 386 17.64 1.46 -18.23
CA GLY A 386 17.17 2.63 -18.97
C GLY A 386 16.34 3.63 -18.15
N SER A 387 15.55 4.44 -18.86
CA SER A 387 14.74 5.48 -18.23
C SER A 387 13.57 4.88 -17.43
N LEU A 388 13.40 5.37 -16.19
CA LEU A 388 12.22 5.12 -15.35
C LEU A 388 10.96 5.83 -15.84
N ARG A 389 11.10 6.83 -16.72
CA ARG A 389 9.99 7.51 -17.39
C ARG A 389 10.08 7.25 -18.88
N ARG A 390 9.11 6.53 -19.43
CA ARG A 390 9.09 6.13 -20.84
C ARG A 390 7.83 6.63 -21.50
N THR A 391 7.91 6.95 -22.78
CA THR A 391 6.76 7.31 -23.60
C THR A 391 6.68 6.38 -24.79
N VAL A 392 5.54 5.75 -24.99
CA VAL A 392 5.28 4.77 -26.06
C VAL A 392 3.91 5.02 -26.67
N THR A 393 3.62 4.39 -27.80
CA THR A 393 2.29 4.36 -28.41
C THR A 393 1.59 3.05 -28.09
N SER A 394 0.26 3.02 -28.12
CA SER A 394 -0.54 1.79 -28.07
C SER A 394 0.04 0.69 -28.96
N GLY A 395 0.06 -0.55 -28.48
CA GLY A 395 0.58 -1.72 -29.20
C GLY A 395 2.11 -1.87 -29.19
N ALA A 396 2.87 -0.88 -28.73
CA ALA A 396 4.33 -1.01 -28.62
C ALA A 396 4.72 -2.02 -27.54
N VAL A 397 5.74 -2.85 -27.80
CA VAL A 397 6.30 -3.74 -26.78
C VAL A 397 7.27 -2.96 -25.90
N VAL A 398 7.03 -2.97 -24.59
CA VAL A 398 7.89 -2.35 -23.58
C VAL A 398 8.71 -3.45 -22.91
N GLN A 399 10.02 -3.43 -23.15
CA GLN A 399 10.97 -4.35 -22.51
C GLN A 399 11.35 -3.86 -21.12
N LEU A 400 11.36 -4.76 -20.15
CA LEU A 400 11.69 -4.50 -18.75
C LEU A 400 12.87 -5.40 -18.37
N SER A 401 13.91 -4.85 -17.75
CA SER A 401 15.04 -5.65 -17.29
C SER A 401 15.47 -5.15 -15.93
N ALA A 402 15.65 -6.11 -15.01
CA ALA A 402 16.21 -5.90 -13.69
C ALA A 402 17.67 -6.38 -13.60
N ALA A 403 18.36 -6.51 -14.75
CA ALA A 403 19.69 -7.11 -14.84
C ALA A 403 20.75 -6.48 -13.94
N ASP A 404 20.63 -5.17 -13.66
CA ASP A 404 21.56 -4.43 -12.80
C ASP A 404 21.20 -4.49 -11.31
N SER A 405 20.17 -5.25 -10.93
CA SER A 405 19.85 -5.47 -9.52
C SER A 405 20.89 -6.36 -8.87
N THR A 406 21.28 -6.04 -7.64
CA THR A 406 22.37 -6.72 -6.91
C THR A 406 21.99 -6.94 -5.47
N ASP A 407 22.59 -7.95 -4.85
CA ASP A 407 22.50 -8.16 -3.41
C ASP A 407 23.87 -7.93 -2.77
N PRO A 408 23.98 -7.13 -1.70
CA PRO A 408 25.27 -6.86 -1.06
C PRO A 408 25.82 -8.05 -0.27
N ASP A 409 24.96 -8.97 0.18
CA ASP A 409 25.34 -10.19 0.91
C ASP A 409 25.63 -11.37 -0.04
N GLY A 410 25.31 -11.19 -1.33
CA GLY A 410 25.44 -12.21 -2.36
C GLY A 410 24.25 -13.17 -2.41
N ASP A 411 23.15 -12.82 -1.74
CA ASP A 411 21.94 -13.63 -1.72
C ASP A 411 21.26 -13.68 -3.11
N PRO A 412 20.72 -14.84 -3.50
CA PRO A 412 19.88 -14.95 -4.68
C PRO A 412 18.73 -13.94 -4.69
N LEU A 413 18.56 -13.27 -5.82
CA LEU A 413 17.51 -12.28 -6.01
C LEU A 413 16.26 -12.85 -6.66
N MET A 414 15.12 -12.35 -6.20
CA MET A 414 13.80 -12.73 -6.64
C MET A 414 13.06 -11.50 -7.18
N TYR A 415 12.38 -11.64 -8.31
CA TYR A 415 11.82 -10.51 -9.06
C TYR A 415 10.29 -10.61 -9.17
N ARG A 416 9.60 -9.47 -9.03
CA ARG A 416 8.19 -9.32 -9.38
C ARG A 416 7.94 -7.99 -10.07
N TRP A 417 7.47 -8.07 -11.31
CA TRP A 417 6.96 -6.97 -12.09
C TRP A 417 5.44 -6.95 -12.02
N TRP A 418 4.86 -5.81 -11.69
CA TRP A 418 3.42 -5.69 -11.64
C TRP A 418 2.95 -4.28 -11.96
N HIS A 419 1.74 -4.18 -12.51
CA HIS A 419 1.07 -2.90 -12.76
C HIS A 419 0.33 -2.46 -11.50
N TYR A 420 0.56 -1.22 -11.08
CA TYR A 420 -0.12 -0.58 -9.96
C TYR A 420 -1.25 0.33 -10.50
N PRO A 421 -2.50 -0.16 -10.63
CA PRO A 421 -3.58 0.56 -11.30
C PRO A 421 -4.09 1.76 -10.50
N GLU A 422 -4.05 1.71 -9.17
CA GLU A 422 -4.58 2.78 -8.32
C GLU A 422 -3.91 4.15 -8.53
N PRO A 423 -2.57 4.26 -8.64
CA PRO A 423 -1.90 5.51 -9.03
C PRO A 423 -1.87 5.77 -10.54
N SER A 424 -2.09 4.75 -11.39
CA SER A 424 -2.10 4.89 -12.85
C SER A 424 -3.32 5.66 -13.36
N THR A 425 -3.22 6.35 -14.50
CA THR A 425 -4.44 6.79 -15.20
C THR A 425 -5.06 5.66 -16.05
N TYR A 426 -4.26 4.67 -16.46
CA TYR A 426 -4.77 3.40 -17.00
C TYR A 426 -5.16 2.46 -15.85
N LYS A 427 -6.46 2.23 -15.65
CA LYS A 427 -6.99 1.48 -14.49
C LYS A 427 -7.17 -0.02 -14.70
N LYS A 428 -7.18 -0.49 -15.95
CA LYS A 428 -7.45 -1.89 -16.27
C LYS A 428 -6.24 -2.77 -15.94
N PRO A 429 -6.43 -4.07 -15.66
CA PRO A 429 -5.32 -5.00 -15.50
C PRO A 429 -4.41 -5.00 -16.73
N LEU A 430 -3.10 -4.95 -16.51
CA LEU A 430 -2.09 -5.02 -17.56
C LEU A 430 -1.29 -6.32 -17.42
N ALA A 431 -1.35 -7.17 -18.44
CA ALA A 431 -0.61 -8.43 -18.46
C ALA A 431 0.88 -8.16 -18.72
N ILE A 432 1.74 -8.71 -17.86
CA ILE A 432 3.19 -8.63 -17.98
C ILE A 432 3.72 -10.05 -18.21
N SER A 433 4.35 -10.27 -19.37
CA SER A 433 5.07 -11.50 -19.68
C SER A 433 6.39 -11.54 -18.90
N GLY A 434 6.75 -12.68 -18.32
CA GLY A 434 7.94 -12.79 -17.48
C GLY A 434 7.84 -12.05 -16.15
N ALA A 435 6.62 -11.78 -15.65
CA ALA A 435 6.42 -10.97 -14.44
C ALA A 435 7.18 -11.46 -13.19
N GLY A 436 7.51 -12.76 -13.09
CA GLY A 436 8.31 -13.32 -11.99
C GLY A 436 9.79 -13.51 -12.31
N SER A 437 10.27 -12.93 -13.40
CA SER A 437 11.62 -13.13 -13.93
C SER A 437 12.42 -11.83 -13.90
N ARG A 438 13.76 -11.95 -13.97
CA ARG A 438 14.67 -10.80 -14.06
C ARG A 438 14.33 -9.89 -15.24
N ASP A 439 14.01 -10.50 -16.38
CA ASP A 439 13.63 -9.83 -17.61
C ASP A 439 12.15 -10.10 -17.91
N ALA A 440 11.41 -9.05 -18.24
CA ALA A 440 9.97 -9.07 -18.45
C ALA A 440 9.57 -8.13 -19.60
N SER A 441 8.31 -8.20 -20.03
CA SER A 441 7.79 -7.29 -21.03
C SER A 441 6.28 -7.16 -20.97
N PHE A 442 5.74 -6.07 -21.52
CA PHE A 442 4.31 -5.95 -21.76
C PHE A 442 4.05 -5.22 -23.08
N VAL A 443 2.87 -5.45 -23.63
CA VAL A 443 2.38 -4.69 -24.78
C VAL A 443 1.63 -3.47 -24.25
N ALA A 444 2.02 -2.28 -24.67
CA ALA A 444 1.36 -1.04 -24.29
C ALA A 444 -0.13 -1.12 -24.65
N PRO A 445 -1.03 -0.86 -23.70
CA PRO A 445 -2.46 -1.07 -23.92
C PRO A 445 -3.00 -0.10 -24.98
N ASP A 446 -4.08 -0.51 -25.63
CA ASP A 446 -4.82 0.37 -26.53
C ASP A 446 -5.57 1.44 -25.73
N VAL A 447 -5.16 2.69 -25.90
CA VAL A 447 -5.77 3.84 -25.23
C VAL A 447 -6.40 4.82 -26.22
N ALA A 448 -7.55 5.38 -25.85
CA ALA A 448 -8.25 6.41 -26.63
C ALA A 448 -7.67 7.83 -26.41
N SER A 449 -6.96 8.04 -25.30
CA SER A 449 -6.26 9.28 -24.95
C SER A 449 -4.98 8.95 -24.19
N THR A 450 -4.05 9.91 -24.07
CA THR A 450 -2.79 9.67 -23.35
C THR A 450 -3.06 9.22 -21.92
N GLN A 451 -2.53 8.06 -21.56
CA GLN A 451 -2.63 7.50 -20.21
C GLN A 451 -1.25 7.12 -19.67
N THR A 452 -1.19 6.86 -18.37
CA THR A 452 0.02 6.48 -17.64
C THR A 452 -0.22 5.16 -16.95
N THR A 453 0.76 4.25 -17.07
CA THR A 453 0.81 2.99 -16.32
C THR A 453 2.00 3.04 -15.37
N HIS A 454 1.76 2.78 -14.10
CA HIS A 454 2.78 2.63 -13.07
C HIS A 454 3.19 1.16 -13.00
N ILE A 455 4.43 0.85 -13.38
CA ILE A 455 4.98 -0.50 -13.29
C ILE A 455 5.94 -0.53 -12.11
N ILE A 456 5.79 -1.51 -11.23
CA ILE A 456 6.64 -1.70 -10.06
C ILE A 456 7.50 -2.92 -10.29
N LEU A 457 8.82 -2.74 -10.22
CA LEU A 457 9.77 -3.79 -9.93
C LEU A 457 9.85 -3.93 -8.40
N GLU A 458 9.65 -5.14 -7.92
CA GLU A 458 9.92 -5.57 -6.55
C GLU A 458 11.04 -6.62 -6.61
N VAL A 459 12.13 -6.35 -5.87
CA VAL A 459 13.28 -7.26 -5.75
C VAL A 459 13.41 -7.67 -4.30
N THR A 460 13.41 -8.98 -4.05
CA THR A 460 13.53 -9.56 -2.72
C THR A 460 14.68 -10.54 -2.68
N ASP A 461 15.52 -10.47 -1.65
CA ASP A 461 16.61 -11.42 -1.41
C ASP A 461 16.10 -12.72 -0.75
N THR A 462 16.99 -13.69 -0.57
CA THR A 462 16.71 -14.92 0.19
C THR A 462 17.30 -14.92 1.61
N GLY A 463 17.79 -13.77 2.07
CA GLY A 463 18.36 -13.62 3.39
C GLY A 463 17.29 -13.72 4.49
N THR A 464 17.71 -13.63 5.76
CA THR A 464 16.82 -13.82 6.91
C THR A 464 16.82 -12.60 7.85
N PRO A 465 15.68 -11.89 8.02
CA PRO A 465 14.46 -12.02 7.21
C PRO A 465 14.71 -11.54 5.77
N PRO A 466 13.90 -11.98 4.79
CA PRO A 466 14.09 -11.56 3.41
C PRO A 466 13.73 -10.09 3.24
N LEU A 467 14.62 -9.30 2.63
CA LEU A 467 14.43 -7.86 2.47
C LEU A 467 14.04 -7.51 1.04
N THR A 468 13.23 -6.46 0.92
CA THR A 468 12.65 -6.03 -0.35
C THR A 468 13.01 -4.59 -0.67
N ARG A 469 13.43 -4.33 -1.90
CA ARG A 469 13.54 -3.00 -2.50
C ARG A 469 12.78 -2.92 -3.81
N TYR A 470 12.51 -1.69 -4.24
CA TYR A 470 11.61 -1.43 -5.36
C TYR A 470 12.23 -0.49 -6.37
N GLN A 471 11.70 -0.54 -7.58
CA GLN A 471 11.90 0.51 -8.54
C GLN A 471 10.59 0.75 -9.31
N ARG A 472 10.04 1.95 -9.17
CA ARG A 472 8.86 2.38 -9.92
C ARG A 472 9.24 2.96 -11.27
N MET A 473 8.51 2.54 -12.29
CA MET A 473 8.53 3.11 -13.63
C MET A 473 7.18 3.71 -13.99
N ILE A 474 7.21 4.84 -14.71
CA ILE A 474 6.03 5.47 -15.28
C ILE A 474 6.13 5.36 -16.79
N VAL A 475 5.18 4.65 -17.40
CA VAL A 475 5.09 4.53 -18.86
C VAL A 475 3.87 5.32 -19.33
N THR A 476 4.13 6.40 -20.08
CA THR A 476 3.12 7.20 -20.75
C THR A 476 2.79 6.55 -22.08
N VAL A 477 1.52 6.19 -22.27
CA VAL A 477 1.00 5.53 -23.47
C VAL A 477 0.17 6.55 -24.24
N ASN A 478 0.62 6.89 -25.45
CA ASN A 478 -0.13 7.72 -26.39
C ASN A 478 -1.04 6.85 -27.26
N PRO A 479 -2.19 7.38 -27.73
CA PRO A 479 -3.05 6.67 -28.64
C PRO A 479 -2.33 6.24 -29.93
N GLY A 480 -2.72 5.08 -30.46
CA GLY A 480 -2.26 4.61 -31.77
C GLY A 480 -2.90 5.40 -32.93
N PRO A 481 -2.49 5.15 -34.19
CA PRO A 481 -2.98 5.88 -35.37
C PRO A 481 -4.48 5.69 -35.62
N ASN A 482 -5.08 4.60 -35.15
CA ASN A 482 -6.52 4.36 -35.13
C ASN A 482 -6.97 4.19 -33.67
N PRO A 483 -7.13 5.28 -32.91
CA PRO A 483 -7.47 5.16 -31.51
C PRO A 483 -8.87 4.54 -31.36
N PRO A 484 -9.09 3.64 -30.39
CA PRO A 484 -10.44 3.21 -30.06
C PRO A 484 -11.29 4.45 -29.75
N ALA A 485 -12.56 4.43 -30.17
CA ALA A 485 -13.46 5.57 -29.96
C ALA A 485 -13.44 6.00 -28.49
N ARG A 486 -13.28 7.30 -28.23
CA ARG A 486 -13.32 7.86 -26.88
C ARG A 486 -14.74 7.72 -26.35
N ASN A 487 -14.97 6.65 -25.60
CA ASN A 487 -16.20 6.45 -24.87
C ASN A 487 -15.80 6.26 -23.40
N PRO A 488 -16.06 7.23 -22.51
CA PRO A 488 -15.57 7.16 -21.13
C PRO A 488 -16.06 5.85 -20.51
N ASP A 489 -15.15 5.09 -19.90
CA ASP A 489 -15.50 3.79 -19.33
C ASP A 489 -16.44 3.98 -18.13
N PRO A 490 -17.40 3.06 -17.91
CA PRO A 490 -18.10 2.98 -16.63
C PRO A 490 -17.11 2.81 -15.48
N VAL A 491 -17.28 3.55 -14.39
CA VAL A 491 -16.46 3.45 -13.19
C VAL A 491 -17.37 3.33 -11.97
N ILE A 492 -16.93 2.54 -11.00
CA ILE A 492 -17.52 2.48 -9.67
C ILE A 492 -16.71 3.42 -8.78
N TYR A 493 -17.34 4.50 -8.29
CA TYR A 493 -16.68 5.58 -7.57
C TYR A 493 -16.44 5.29 -6.10
N ASP A 494 -17.37 4.57 -5.47
CA ASP A 494 -17.26 4.11 -4.09
C ASP A 494 -17.32 2.59 -4.05
N ALA A 495 -16.36 1.99 -3.34
CA ALA A 495 -16.39 0.57 -3.03
C ALA A 495 -17.66 0.26 -2.24
N PRO A 496 -18.33 -0.87 -2.49
CA PRO A 496 -19.55 -1.16 -1.78
C PRO A 496 -19.29 -1.30 -0.28
N TRP A 497 -19.82 -0.37 0.48
CA TRP A 497 -19.79 -0.40 1.93
C TRP A 497 -21.01 -1.16 2.47
N ALA A 498 -20.82 -1.81 3.62
CA ALA A 498 -21.83 -2.64 4.26
C ALA A 498 -22.35 -1.99 5.56
N TRP A 499 -23.67 -1.93 5.76
CA TRP A 499 -24.25 -1.68 7.09
C TRP A 499 -24.64 -3.00 7.75
N TYR A 500 -24.33 -3.12 9.05
CA TYR A 500 -24.80 -4.20 9.90
C TYR A 500 -26.15 -3.84 10.52
N TRP A 501 -27.17 -4.67 10.30
CA TRP A 501 -28.40 -4.67 11.11
C TRP A 501 -28.35 -5.83 12.10
N HIS A 502 -28.56 -5.53 13.39
CA HIS A 502 -28.79 -6.53 14.43
C HIS A 502 -30.25 -7.04 14.39
N PRO A 503 -30.54 -8.21 15.01
CA PRO A 503 -31.80 -8.92 14.82
C PRO A 503 -33.01 -8.10 15.27
N GLN A 504 -34.14 -8.26 14.56
CA GLN A 504 -35.44 -7.92 15.12
C GLN A 504 -35.71 -8.80 16.36
N PRO A 505 -36.44 -8.32 17.39
CA PRO A 505 -36.72 -9.07 18.63
C PRO A 505 -37.62 -10.31 18.46
N THR A 506 -37.77 -10.84 17.26
CA THR A 506 -38.76 -11.85 16.90
C THR A 506 -38.10 -13.09 16.29
N GLY A 507 -37.24 -13.75 17.08
CA GLY A 507 -36.90 -15.18 16.92
C GLY A 507 -36.37 -15.67 15.56
N SER A 508 -35.95 -14.79 14.65
CA SER A 508 -35.51 -15.14 13.30
C SER A 508 -33.99 -14.93 13.16
N THR A 509 -33.28 -16.03 12.89
CA THR A 509 -31.80 -16.16 12.78
C THR A 509 -31.24 -15.64 11.44
N LEU A 510 -31.71 -14.48 10.97
CA LEU A 510 -31.26 -13.89 9.70
C LEU A 510 -30.23 -12.77 9.96
N LYS A 511 -28.99 -12.96 9.52
CA LYS A 511 -28.02 -11.86 9.37
C LYS A 511 -28.31 -11.14 8.05
N VAL A 512 -28.52 -9.84 8.14
CA VAL A 512 -28.90 -8.99 7.01
C VAL A 512 -27.85 -7.90 6.82
N MET A 513 -27.40 -7.72 5.58
CA MET A 513 -26.44 -6.70 5.18
C MET A 513 -27.01 -5.85 4.06
N SER A 514 -26.76 -4.54 4.09
CA SER A 514 -27.02 -3.65 2.95
C SER A 514 -25.73 -3.29 2.22
N LEU A 515 -25.72 -3.44 0.90
CA LEU A 515 -24.63 -3.03 0.01
C LEU A 515 -25.10 -1.90 -0.89
N ASN A 516 -24.28 -0.86 -1.02
CA ASN A 516 -24.54 0.30 -1.89
C ASN A 516 -23.37 0.51 -2.85
N VAL A 517 -23.64 0.90 -4.11
CA VAL A 517 -22.60 1.23 -5.10
C VAL A 517 -22.95 2.52 -5.81
N VAL A 518 -21.97 3.41 -5.98
CA VAL A 518 -22.12 4.61 -6.80
C VAL A 518 -21.37 4.41 -8.12
N ALA A 519 -22.09 4.50 -9.24
CA ALA A 519 -21.53 4.39 -10.59
C ALA A 519 -21.45 5.74 -11.32
N GLY A 520 -20.61 5.81 -12.34
CA GLY A 520 -20.68 6.83 -13.39
C GLY A 520 -19.61 6.64 -14.43
N TYR A 521 -19.19 7.71 -15.06
CA TYR A 521 -18.17 7.72 -16.11
C TYR A 521 -16.92 8.42 -15.61
N GLU A 522 -15.73 8.12 -16.12
CA GLU A 522 -14.47 8.73 -15.65
C GLU A 522 -14.50 10.27 -15.50
N ASP A 523 -15.34 10.96 -16.27
CA ASP A 523 -15.46 12.41 -16.32
C ASP A 523 -16.69 12.99 -15.58
N ARG A 524 -17.68 12.16 -15.20
CA ARG A 524 -18.88 12.62 -14.50
C ARG A 524 -19.63 11.53 -13.72
N PRO A 525 -20.37 11.90 -12.66
CA PRO A 525 -21.35 11.01 -12.03
C PRO A 525 -22.43 10.53 -13.00
N ALA A 526 -22.98 9.33 -12.76
CA ALA A 526 -24.15 8.84 -13.49
C ALA A 526 -25.41 9.65 -13.16
N ASN A 527 -26.28 9.83 -14.14
CA ASN A 527 -27.67 10.21 -13.88
C ASN A 527 -28.47 8.99 -13.37
N PRO A 528 -29.55 9.20 -12.59
CA PRO A 528 -30.41 8.10 -12.16
C PRO A 528 -30.93 7.27 -13.34
N GLY A 529 -30.82 5.94 -13.25
CA GLY A 529 -31.27 5.01 -14.30
C GLY A 529 -30.33 4.86 -15.50
N GLU A 530 -29.17 5.53 -15.51
CA GLU A 530 -28.19 5.44 -16.61
C GLU A 530 -27.40 4.11 -16.60
N PHE A 531 -27.41 3.39 -15.48
CA PHE A 531 -26.77 2.08 -15.32
C PHE A 531 -27.74 1.03 -14.79
N THR A 532 -27.54 -0.19 -15.28
CA THR A 532 -28.11 -1.42 -14.70
C THR A 532 -27.09 -2.07 -13.77
N TYR A 533 -27.57 -2.66 -12.67
CA TYR A 533 -26.73 -3.28 -11.65
C TYR A 533 -27.06 -4.77 -11.57
N THR A 534 -26.05 -5.62 -11.74
CA THR A 534 -26.19 -7.07 -11.59
C THR A 534 -25.30 -7.56 -10.45
N TRP A 535 -25.91 -8.11 -9.42
CA TRP A 535 -25.21 -8.67 -8.28
C TRP A 535 -25.10 -10.18 -8.38
N LYS A 536 -23.93 -10.70 -8.04
CA LYS A 536 -23.66 -12.13 -8.05
C LYS A 536 -22.84 -12.52 -6.83
N GLN A 537 -23.19 -13.64 -6.21
CA GLN A 537 -22.29 -14.31 -5.29
C GLN A 537 -21.20 -15.03 -6.09
N VAL A 538 -19.95 -14.66 -5.85
CA VAL A 538 -18.76 -15.26 -6.47
C VAL A 538 -18.33 -16.49 -5.66
N SER A 539 -18.30 -16.38 -4.34
CA SER A 539 -17.97 -17.49 -3.44
C SER A 539 -18.57 -17.26 -2.04
N GLY A 540 -18.66 -18.32 -1.24
CA GLY A 540 -19.08 -18.23 0.15
C GLY A 540 -19.37 -19.61 0.74
N PRO A 541 -19.39 -19.73 2.08
CA PRO A 541 -19.65 -21.00 2.77
C PRO A 541 -21.09 -21.50 2.61
N SER A 542 -22.02 -20.63 2.18
CA SER A 542 -23.40 -20.99 1.84
C SER A 542 -23.96 -20.04 0.77
N THR A 543 -25.08 -20.39 0.16
CA THR A 543 -25.78 -19.51 -0.80
C THR A 543 -26.50 -18.40 -0.06
N VAL A 544 -26.39 -17.16 -0.56
CA VAL A 544 -27.14 -16.01 -0.05
C VAL A 544 -28.28 -15.62 -1.00
N THR A 545 -29.27 -14.91 -0.47
CA THR A 545 -30.35 -14.34 -1.28
C THR A 545 -30.16 -12.83 -1.40
N PHE A 546 -30.29 -12.32 -2.62
CA PHE A 546 -30.29 -10.89 -2.93
C PHE A 546 -31.73 -10.37 -2.97
N CYS A 547 -32.02 -9.32 -2.19
CA CYS A 547 -33.29 -8.62 -2.21
C CYS A 547 -33.04 -7.15 -2.53
N ASP A 548 -33.75 -6.59 -3.49
CA ASP A 548 -33.75 -5.13 -3.71
C ASP A 548 -34.43 -4.47 -2.49
N ARG A 549 -33.74 -3.49 -1.88
CA ARG A 549 -34.20 -2.88 -0.64
C ARG A 549 -35.47 -2.05 -0.83
N ASN A 550 -35.74 -1.53 -2.04
CA ASN A 550 -36.85 -0.60 -2.28
C ASN A 550 -37.41 -0.58 -3.72
N GLY A 551 -37.03 -1.51 -4.61
CA GLY A 551 -37.43 -1.44 -6.02
C GLY A 551 -36.77 -0.27 -6.76
N THR A 552 -35.66 0.26 -6.23
CA THR A 552 -34.93 1.37 -6.80
C THR A 552 -33.69 0.84 -7.48
N SER A 553 -33.61 1.01 -8.79
CA SER A 553 -32.49 0.70 -9.69
C SER A 553 -31.22 1.56 -9.42
N ASN A 554 -30.85 1.74 -8.15
CA ASN A 554 -29.79 2.62 -7.66
C ASN A 554 -28.63 1.86 -6.98
N GLY A 555 -28.46 0.57 -7.28
CA GLY A 555 -27.30 -0.20 -6.80
C GLY A 555 -27.37 -0.64 -5.33
N ASP A 556 -28.51 -0.45 -4.65
CA ASP A 556 -28.76 -0.89 -3.29
C ASP A 556 -29.32 -2.31 -3.23
N ILE A 557 -28.62 -3.23 -2.56
CA ILE A 557 -29.16 -4.58 -2.28
C ILE A 557 -29.07 -4.94 -0.81
N VAL A 558 -30.01 -5.76 -0.39
CA VAL A 558 -29.99 -6.46 0.88
C VAL A 558 -29.57 -7.91 0.64
N VAL A 559 -28.53 -8.34 1.34
CA VAL A 559 -28.08 -9.74 1.36
C VAL A 559 -28.59 -10.39 2.64
N ALA A 560 -29.39 -11.43 2.48
CA ALA A 560 -29.81 -12.28 3.59
C ALA A 560 -28.96 -13.55 3.61
N ASN A 561 -28.37 -13.88 4.77
CA ASN A 561 -27.70 -15.16 5.00
C ASN A 561 -28.67 -16.13 5.72
N PRO A 562 -29.33 -17.06 5.00
CA PRO A 562 -30.37 -17.92 5.57
C PRO A 562 -29.84 -19.06 6.48
N GLY A 563 -28.55 -19.14 6.78
CA GLY A 563 -28.00 -20.26 7.58
C GLY A 563 -27.09 -19.87 8.74
N ASN A 564 -26.82 -18.58 8.94
CA ASN A 564 -25.88 -18.10 9.95
C ASN A 564 -24.49 -18.78 9.88
N THR A 565 -24.07 -19.21 8.69
CA THR A 565 -22.81 -19.92 8.47
C THR A 565 -21.67 -18.93 8.48
N ASP A 566 -20.69 -19.15 9.36
CA ASP A 566 -19.49 -18.31 9.45
C ASP A 566 -18.54 -18.59 8.28
N GLY A 567 -17.91 -17.54 7.75
CA GLY A 567 -16.90 -17.63 6.69
C GLY A 567 -16.93 -16.46 5.70
N LYS A 568 -15.92 -16.41 4.84
CA LYS A 568 -15.73 -15.34 3.84
C LYS A 568 -16.68 -15.53 2.66
N TYR A 569 -17.54 -14.56 2.42
CA TYR A 569 -18.34 -14.44 1.20
C TYR A 569 -17.68 -13.44 0.25
N THR A 570 -17.71 -13.74 -1.04
CA THR A 570 -17.30 -12.79 -2.09
C THR A 570 -18.48 -12.56 -3.01
N PHE A 571 -18.80 -11.30 -3.24
CA PHE A 571 -19.81 -10.84 -4.18
C PHE A 571 -19.12 -10.10 -5.33
N SER A 572 -19.80 -9.96 -6.45
CA SER A 572 -19.41 -9.07 -7.53
C SER A 572 -20.62 -8.25 -7.95
N VAL A 573 -20.42 -6.95 -8.10
CA VAL A 573 -21.39 -6.06 -8.75
C VAL A 573 -20.91 -5.78 -10.16
N THR A 574 -21.77 -5.97 -11.14
CA THR A 574 -21.55 -5.55 -12.52
C THR A 574 -22.46 -4.37 -12.82
N ILE A 575 -21.88 -3.23 -13.18
CA ILE A 575 -22.62 -2.09 -13.72
C ILE A 575 -22.59 -2.15 -15.25
N SER A 576 -23.70 -1.83 -15.91
CA SER A 576 -23.78 -1.80 -17.38
C SER A 576 -24.63 -0.63 -17.88
N ASP A 577 -24.12 0.11 -18.86
CA ASP A 577 -24.84 1.19 -19.56
C ASP A 577 -25.69 0.67 -20.75
N GLY A 578 -25.79 -0.65 -20.90
CA GLY A 578 -26.45 -1.31 -22.03
C GLY A 578 -25.52 -1.65 -23.19
N THR A 579 -24.32 -1.08 -23.24
CA THR A 579 -23.29 -1.36 -24.25
C THR A 579 -21.99 -1.93 -23.66
N ARG A 580 -21.62 -1.47 -22.47
CA ARG A 580 -20.37 -1.80 -21.79
C ARG A 580 -20.66 -2.12 -20.33
N SER A 581 -19.85 -2.99 -19.74
CA SER A 581 -20.01 -3.37 -18.33
C SER A 581 -18.68 -3.40 -17.58
N VAL A 582 -18.73 -3.00 -16.30
CA VAL A 582 -17.59 -3.06 -15.39
C VAL A 582 -18.01 -3.79 -14.12
N SER A 583 -17.15 -4.70 -13.66
CA SER A 583 -17.43 -5.56 -12.53
C SER A 583 -16.42 -5.32 -11.41
N ALA A 584 -16.89 -5.12 -10.18
CA ALA A 584 -16.04 -4.98 -8.99
C ALA A 584 -16.36 -6.07 -7.97
N PRO A 585 -15.34 -6.75 -7.42
CA PRO A 585 -15.54 -7.70 -6.33
C PRO A 585 -15.72 -6.97 -5.00
N LEU A 586 -16.53 -7.56 -4.12
CA LEU A 586 -16.70 -7.18 -2.72
C LEU A 586 -16.55 -8.42 -1.84
N THR A 587 -15.75 -8.31 -0.79
CA THR A 587 -15.61 -9.36 0.20
C THR A 587 -16.39 -9.01 1.46
N TRP A 588 -17.11 -9.98 2.03
CA TRP A 588 -17.75 -9.88 3.33
C TRP A 588 -17.38 -11.05 4.25
N VAL A 589 -17.27 -10.76 5.54
CA VAL A 589 -17.08 -11.74 6.61
C VAL A 589 -18.05 -11.41 7.74
N PRO A 590 -19.00 -12.29 8.11
CA PRO A 590 -19.94 -12.03 9.20
C PRO A 590 -19.24 -12.01 10.57
N TRP A 591 -19.55 -11.04 11.42
CA TRP A 591 -19.07 -10.99 12.82
C TRP A 591 -19.74 -12.09 13.69
N SER A 592 -18.97 -12.75 14.57
CA SER A 592 -19.47 -13.51 15.72
C SER A 592 -19.06 -12.86 17.05
N SER A 593 -20.01 -12.66 17.97
CA SER A 593 -19.85 -12.04 19.30
C SER A 593 -19.29 -13.00 20.37
N SER A 594 -18.45 -13.94 19.94
CA SER A 594 -18.08 -15.20 20.61
C SER A 594 -16.98 -15.37 21.65
N GLY A 595 -16.27 -14.40 22.24
CA GLY A 595 -15.19 -14.68 23.24
C GLY A 595 -13.92 -15.44 22.74
N LYS A 596 -12.71 -14.98 23.07
CA LYS A 596 -11.45 -15.40 22.42
C LYS A 596 -10.85 -16.71 23.00
N PRO A 597 -10.50 -17.70 22.15
CA PRO A 597 -9.24 -18.44 22.29
C PRO A 597 -8.34 -18.23 21.06
N ARG A 598 -7.02 -18.12 21.30
CA ARG A 598 -5.97 -18.10 20.26
C ARG A 598 -5.43 -19.53 20.11
N ILE A 599 -5.29 -20.03 18.89
CA ILE A 599 -4.52 -21.25 18.61
C ILE A 599 -3.08 -20.98 19.07
N ARG A 600 -2.44 -21.88 19.83
CA ARG A 600 -1.03 -21.67 20.24
C ARG A 600 -0.11 -21.88 19.05
N HIS A 601 0.90 -21.02 18.96
CA HIS A 601 1.76 -20.86 17.81
C HIS A 601 3.07 -21.62 18.05
N GLY A 602 3.19 -22.80 17.44
CA GLY A 602 4.41 -23.61 17.47
C GLY A 602 4.11 -24.99 16.90
N GLY A 603 4.89 -25.44 15.92
CA GLY A 603 4.90 -26.84 15.49
C GLY A 603 4.49 -27.17 14.05
N LEU A 604 3.99 -26.22 13.25
CA LEU A 604 3.58 -26.47 11.86
C LEU A 604 4.76 -26.36 10.88
N SER A 605 5.22 -27.49 10.33
CA SER A 605 6.36 -27.56 9.40
C SER A 605 5.96 -28.25 8.11
N LEU A 606 6.26 -27.64 6.96
CA LEU A 606 5.87 -28.07 5.62
C LEU A 606 7.10 -28.42 4.78
N ASN A 607 6.98 -29.51 4.03
CA ASN A 607 7.90 -29.89 2.96
C ASN A 607 7.16 -29.98 1.63
N ALA A 608 7.83 -29.62 0.53
CA ALA A 608 7.32 -29.70 -0.84
C ALA A 608 8.31 -30.50 -1.69
N THR A 609 7.82 -31.42 -2.51
CA THR A 609 8.67 -32.28 -3.36
C THR A 609 8.05 -32.44 -4.74
N ALA A 610 8.82 -32.12 -5.79
CA ALA A 610 8.38 -32.29 -7.16
C ALA A 610 8.22 -33.78 -7.49
N ALA A 611 7.03 -34.15 -7.97
CA ALA A 611 6.67 -35.53 -8.30
C ALA A 611 6.67 -35.79 -9.81
N SER A 612 6.35 -34.77 -10.62
CA SER A 612 6.40 -34.83 -12.09
C SER A 612 6.56 -33.45 -12.69
N SER A 613 6.47 -33.34 -14.02
CA SER A 613 6.39 -32.06 -14.74
C SER A 613 5.10 -31.28 -14.46
N SER A 614 4.10 -31.89 -13.81
CA SER A 614 2.80 -31.26 -13.53
C SER A 614 2.28 -31.50 -12.11
N ARG A 615 3.12 -32.00 -11.20
CA ARG A 615 2.72 -32.34 -9.83
C ARG A 615 3.80 -32.07 -8.78
N ILE A 616 3.38 -31.51 -7.65
CA ILE A 616 4.18 -31.37 -6.41
C ILE A 616 3.41 -32.03 -5.26
N ASN A 617 4.10 -32.86 -4.48
CA ASN A 617 3.58 -33.46 -3.25
C ASN A 617 3.97 -32.59 -2.05
N LEU A 618 3.00 -32.32 -1.18
CA LEU A 618 3.15 -31.58 0.05
C LEU A 618 2.97 -32.52 1.24
N ALA A 619 3.79 -32.37 2.26
CA ALA A 619 3.66 -33.07 3.53
C ALA A 619 3.99 -32.13 4.68
N TRP A 620 3.19 -32.13 5.74
CA TRP A 620 3.41 -31.29 6.91
C TRP A 620 3.21 -32.02 8.23
N THR A 621 3.95 -31.58 9.25
CA THR A 621 3.77 -31.98 10.65
C THR A 621 3.21 -30.80 11.43
N TYR A 622 2.45 -31.07 12.49
CA TYR A 622 1.91 -30.04 13.38
C TYR A 622 1.90 -30.55 14.83
N GLU A 623 2.10 -29.66 15.80
CA GLU A 623 1.85 -29.97 17.21
C GLU A 623 0.34 -29.99 17.45
N ASN A 624 -0.16 -30.96 18.20
CA ASN A 624 -1.59 -31.27 18.23
C ASN A 624 -2.39 -30.13 18.91
N GLU A 625 -2.95 -29.23 18.11
CA GLU A 625 -3.76 -28.09 18.55
C GLU A 625 -5.23 -28.51 18.78
N THR A 626 -5.81 -28.15 19.93
CA THR A 626 -7.16 -28.60 20.32
C THR A 626 -8.28 -28.00 19.45
N ASP A 627 -8.07 -26.80 18.91
CA ASP A 627 -9.17 -25.93 18.44
C ASP A 627 -9.24 -25.75 16.91
N HIS A 628 -8.34 -26.39 16.14
CA HIS A 628 -8.39 -26.38 14.68
C HIS A 628 -9.31 -27.49 14.13
N VAL A 629 -9.94 -27.20 12.99
CA VAL A 629 -10.89 -28.06 12.26
C VAL A 629 -10.32 -28.60 10.94
N GLY A 630 -9.18 -28.07 10.48
CA GLY A 630 -8.56 -28.46 9.22
C GLY A 630 -7.30 -27.68 8.89
N PHE A 631 -6.83 -27.80 7.64
CA PHE A 631 -5.69 -27.06 7.12
C PHE A 631 -6.03 -26.37 5.80
N ARG A 632 -5.55 -25.14 5.65
CA ARG A 632 -5.57 -24.34 4.43
C ARG A 632 -4.21 -24.48 3.76
N ILE A 633 -4.18 -24.88 2.50
CA ILE A 633 -2.98 -24.96 1.67
C ILE A 633 -3.04 -23.82 0.67
N THR A 634 -2.04 -22.94 0.70
CA THR A 634 -1.90 -21.87 -0.30
C THR A 634 -0.62 -22.01 -1.08
N ARG A 635 -0.66 -21.61 -2.35
CA ARG A 635 0.45 -21.63 -3.29
C ARG A 635 0.64 -20.27 -3.93
N ARG A 636 1.86 -19.96 -4.33
CA ARG A 636 2.15 -18.89 -5.28
C ARG A 636 3.17 -19.36 -6.29
N ILE A 637 3.18 -18.71 -7.45
CA ILE A 637 4.19 -18.91 -8.49
C ILE A 637 5.29 -17.91 -8.22
N GLY A 638 6.51 -18.42 -8.07
CA GLY A 638 7.61 -17.60 -7.61
C GLY A 638 7.52 -17.21 -6.13
N PRO A 639 8.62 -16.69 -5.58
CA PRO A 639 8.81 -16.43 -4.15
C PRO A 639 8.22 -15.11 -3.65
N VAL A 640 7.56 -14.35 -4.52
CA VAL A 640 6.87 -13.08 -4.22
C VAL A 640 5.60 -13.06 -5.06
N GLY A 641 4.51 -12.51 -4.55
CA GLY A 641 3.20 -12.62 -5.23
C GLY A 641 2.04 -12.94 -4.31
N GLU A 642 0.84 -12.90 -4.90
CA GLU A 642 -0.39 -13.29 -4.23
C GLU A 642 -0.42 -14.78 -3.95
N TRP A 643 -0.87 -15.14 -2.75
CA TRP A 643 -1.17 -16.51 -2.39
C TRP A 643 -2.54 -16.92 -2.95
N THR A 644 -2.58 -17.97 -3.76
CA THR A 644 -3.80 -18.63 -4.20
C THR A 644 -4.13 -19.80 -3.28
N LEU A 645 -5.42 -19.98 -2.97
CA LEU A 645 -5.88 -21.16 -2.25
C LEU A 645 -5.80 -22.38 -3.20
N VAL A 646 -5.09 -23.41 -2.76
CA VAL A 646 -5.02 -24.69 -3.48
C VAL A 646 -6.13 -25.62 -2.98
N ALA A 647 -6.21 -25.78 -1.65
CA ALA A 647 -7.19 -26.64 -1.02
C ALA A 647 -7.39 -26.30 0.46
N THR A 648 -8.53 -26.77 0.99
CA THR A 648 -8.78 -26.92 2.42
C THR A 648 -9.00 -28.41 2.70
N VAL A 649 -8.29 -28.94 3.70
CA VAL A 649 -8.34 -30.36 4.08
C VAL A 649 -8.74 -30.50 5.54
N GLY A 650 -9.25 -31.68 5.92
CA GLY A 650 -9.72 -31.94 7.29
C GLY A 650 -8.59 -32.02 8.32
N LYS A 651 -8.96 -31.92 9.60
CA LYS A 651 -8.06 -31.89 10.77
C LYS A 651 -6.94 -32.95 10.77
N ASN A 652 -7.25 -34.15 10.28
CA ASN A 652 -6.32 -35.29 10.34
C ASN A 652 -5.49 -35.48 9.05
N VAL A 653 -5.54 -34.52 8.13
CA VAL A 653 -4.78 -34.59 6.86
C VAL A 653 -3.43 -33.90 7.03
N THR A 654 -2.35 -34.60 6.69
CA THR A 654 -0.97 -34.13 6.78
C THR A 654 -0.22 -34.15 5.45
N SER A 655 -0.93 -34.41 4.34
CA SER A 655 -0.34 -34.42 3.00
C SER A 655 -1.34 -34.00 1.94
N TYR A 656 -0.84 -33.42 0.85
CA TYR A 656 -1.66 -33.00 -0.29
C TYR A 656 -0.88 -33.13 -1.61
N ALA A 657 -1.53 -33.60 -2.67
CA ALA A 657 -0.95 -33.68 -4.01
C ALA A 657 -1.50 -32.53 -4.88
N ASP A 658 -0.64 -31.58 -5.20
CA ASP A 658 -0.98 -30.45 -6.06
C ASP A 658 -0.69 -30.79 -7.52
N ASN A 659 -1.74 -30.81 -8.35
CA ASN A 659 -1.71 -31.30 -9.74
C ASN A 659 -2.00 -30.17 -10.74
N GLY A 660 -1.74 -30.40 -12.03
CA GLY A 660 -2.02 -29.44 -13.09
C GLY A 660 -1.04 -28.28 -13.14
N LEU A 661 0.18 -28.50 -12.64
CA LEU A 661 1.25 -27.52 -12.62
C LEU A 661 1.93 -27.40 -13.98
N SER A 662 2.54 -26.25 -14.25
CA SER A 662 3.39 -26.04 -15.42
C SER A 662 4.76 -26.67 -15.20
N ALA A 663 5.35 -27.24 -16.26
CA ALA A 663 6.67 -27.87 -16.21
C ALA A 663 7.79 -26.85 -15.96
N GLY A 664 8.88 -27.27 -15.32
CA GLY A 664 10.05 -26.43 -15.03
C GLY A 664 9.75 -25.19 -14.17
N THR A 665 8.64 -25.16 -13.44
CA THR A 665 8.14 -23.99 -12.71
C THR A 665 8.29 -24.17 -11.22
N THR A 666 8.89 -23.20 -10.54
CA THR A 666 9.01 -23.19 -9.07
C THR A 666 7.75 -22.65 -8.42
N TYR A 667 7.17 -23.47 -7.54
CA TYR A 667 6.02 -23.12 -6.73
C TYR A 667 6.41 -23.04 -5.26
N TYR A 668 5.84 -22.06 -4.56
CA TYR A 668 6.02 -21.86 -3.14
C TYR A 668 4.71 -22.14 -2.42
N TYR A 669 4.80 -22.81 -1.28
CA TYR A 669 3.67 -23.30 -0.51
C TYR A 669 3.79 -22.87 0.95
N ARG A 670 2.62 -22.69 1.56
CA ARG A 670 2.47 -22.61 3.00
C ARG A 670 1.16 -23.26 3.42
N VAL A 671 1.16 -23.88 4.59
CA VAL A 671 -0.02 -24.48 5.21
C VAL A 671 -0.36 -23.73 6.49
N GLN A 672 -1.64 -23.56 6.78
CA GLN A 672 -2.15 -22.96 8.01
C GLN A 672 -3.21 -23.88 8.61
N ALA A 673 -3.20 -24.13 9.92
CA ALA A 673 -4.33 -24.75 10.60
C ALA A 673 -5.52 -23.78 10.55
N ILE A 674 -6.75 -24.27 10.39
CA ILE A 674 -7.98 -23.47 10.31
C ILE A 674 -8.76 -23.71 11.59
N GLY A 675 -9.04 -22.65 12.36
CA GLY A 675 -9.96 -22.68 13.50
C GLY A 675 -11.24 -21.89 13.23
N PRO A 676 -12.16 -21.82 14.20
CA PRO A 676 -13.46 -21.15 14.08
C PRO A 676 -13.41 -19.61 13.90
N ARG A 677 -12.22 -19.01 13.77
CA ARG A 677 -12.06 -17.55 13.59
C ARG A 677 -11.00 -17.20 12.56
N HIS A 678 -9.76 -17.60 12.84
CA HIS A 678 -8.61 -17.28 12.00
C HIS A 678 -7.76 -18.53 11.80
N PRO A 679 -7.06 -18.62 10.66
CA PRO A 679 -6.02 -19.62 10.51
C PRO A 679 -4.85 -19.38 11.48
N SER A 680 -4.07 -20.41 11.78
CA SER A 680 -2.78 -20.29 12.48
C SER A 680 -1.80 -19.44 11.66
N HIS A 681 -0.63 -19.14 12.25
CA HIS A 681 0.52 -18.78 11.42
C HIS A 681 0.76 -19.84 10.35
N PRO A 682 1.22 -19.43 9.17
CA PRO A 682 1.67 -20.39 8.19
C PRO A 682 2.87 -21.16 8.69
N SER A 683 3.01 -22.38 8.17
CA SER A 683 4.25 -23.13 8.19
C SER A 683 5.42 -22.30 7.67
N ASN A 684 6.63 -22.83 7.83
CA ASN A 684 7.76 -22.41 7.00
C ASN A 684 7.36 -22.38 5.50
N LEU A 685 8.01 -21.50 4.75
CA LEU A 685 7.86 -21.43 3.31
C LEU A 685 8.53 -22.65 2.68
N ALA A 686 7.75 -23.54 2.06
CA ALA A 686 8.28 -24.67 1.31
C ALA A 686 8.23 -24.37 -0.19
N SER A 687 9.19 -24.88 -0.96
CA SER A 687 9.16 -24.71 -2.42
C SER A 687 9.64 -25.95 -3.15
N ALA A 688 9.18 -26.13 -4.38
CA ALA A 688 9.68 -27.16 -5.28
C ALA A 688 9.51 -26.71 -6.75
N THR A 689 10.43 -27.14 -7.60
CA THR A 689 10.39 -26.90 -9.05
C THR A 689 9.90 -28.17 -9.74
N THR A 690 8.79 -28.09 -10.48
CA THR A 690 8.31 -29.21 -11.30
C THR A 690 9.38 -29.64 -12.30
N GLN A 691 9.37 -30.92 -12.68
CA GLN A 691 10.33 -31.44 -13.66
C GLN A 691 10.16 -30.74 -15.02
N GLY A 692 11.21 -30.71 -15.83
CA GLY A 692 11.13 -30.23 -17.20
C GLY A 692 10.11 -31.04 -18.02
N SER A 693 9.55 -30.44 -19.07
CA SER A 693 8.74 -31.20 -20.04
C SER A 693 9.66 -32.25 -20.67
N PRO A 694 9.24 -33.52 -20.83
CA PRO A 694 10.04 -34.48 -21.57
C PRO A 694 10.33 -33.90 -22.97
N GLU A 695 11.61 -33.84 -23.34
CA GLU A 695 12.01 -33.42 -24.68
C GLU A 695 11.32 -34.34 -25.68
N ARG A 696 10.57 -33.74 -26.62
CA ARG A 696 10.13 -34.45 -27.80
C ARG A 696 11.39 -34.72 -28.61
N SER A 697 11.90 -35.95 -28.56
CA SER A 697 12.95 -36.38 -29.48
C SER A 697 12.44 -36.10 -30.90
N GLU A 698 13.11 -35.20 -31.62
CA GLU A 698 12.89 -35.06 -33.06
C GLU A 698 13.15 -36.42 -33.69
N GLU A 699 12.10 -37.06 -34.21
CA GLU A 699 12.28 -38.17 -35.13
C GLU A 699 13.11 -37.66 -36.31
N GLN A 700 14.33 -38.19 -36.42
CA GLN A 700 15.20 -38.03 -37.58
C GLN A 700 14.39 -38.33 -38.85
N PRO A 701 14.41 -37.48 -39.90
CA PRO A 701 13.64 -37.72 -41.10
C PRO A 701 14.18 -38.95 -41.81
N ILE A 702 13.39 -40.03 -41.86
CA ILE A 702 13.68 -41.20 -42.69
C ILE A 702 13.63 -40.76 -44.16
N ARG A 703 14.76 -40.82 -44.86
CA ARG A 703 14.82 -40.68 -46.33
C ARG A 703 14.10 -41.85 -47.00
N GLY A 704 12.82 -41.69 -47.31
CA GLY A 704 12.09 -42.58 -48.21
C GLY A 704 12.02 -41.99 -49.62
N GLN A 705 12.56 -42.69 -50.61
CA GLN A 705 12.44 -42.33 -52.02
C GLN A 705 11.01 -42.54 -52.56
N GLY A 706 10.55 -41.53 -53.30
CA GLY A 706 9.48 -41.48 -54.32
C GLY A 706 8.34 -42.50 -54.32
N HIS A 707 7.10 -42.00 -54.26
CA HIS A 707 6.12 -41.97 -55.38
C HIS A 707 4.89 -41.10 -55.01
N ARG A 708 4.18 -40.60 -56.03
CA ARG A 708 3.15 -39.53 -56.07
C ARG A 708 1.89 -39.68 -55.18
N PRO A 709 1.08 -38.61 -54.99
CA PRO A 709 0.29 -38.38 -53.78
C PRO A 709 -1.10 -39.00 -53.83
N SER A 710 -1.50 -39.62 -52.72
CA SER A 710 -2.90 -39.91 -52.39
C SER A 710 -3.28 -39.20 -51.09
N ARG A 711 -4.39 -38.47 -51.17
CA ARG A 711 -5.16 -37.82 -50.10
C ARG A 711 -5.06 -38.57 -48.76
N ALA A 712 -4.63 -37.88 -47.70
CA ALA A 712 -4.80 -38.33 -46.33
C ALA A 712 -5.71 -37.34 -45.56
N THR A 713 -6.86 -37.84 -45.16
CA THR A 713 -7.85 -37.20 -44.29
C THR A 713 -7.30 -37.16 -42.87
N ILE A 714 -7.26 -35.98 -42.24
CA ILE A 714 -6.94 -35.83 -40.82
C ILE A 714 -8.23 -36.05 -40.02
N GLN A 715 -8.33 -37.14 -39.26
CA GLN A 715 -9.34 -37.33 -38.22
C GLN A 715 -8.76 -36.88 -36.88
N PHE A 716 -9.45 -35.97 -36.19
CA PHE A 716 -9.23 -35.69 -34.78
C PHE A 716 -10.11 -36.64 -33.95
N SER A 717 -9.52 -37.39 -33.02
CA SER A 717 -10.26 -38.11 -31.98
C SER A 717 -10.23 -37.31 -30.68
N CYS A 718 -11.37 -36.74 -30.28
CA CYS A 718 -11.60 -36.29 -28.92
C CYS A 718 -11.92 -37.52 -28.05
N ALA A 719 -11.18 -37.76 -26.97
CA ALA A 719 -11.55 -38.72 -25.96
C ALA A 719 -12.15 -37.97 -24.77
N ASN A 720 -13.44 -38.17 -24.51
CA ASN A 720 -14.07 -37.85 -23.24
C ASN A 720 -14.98 -39.00 -22.80
N GLU A 721 -14.91 -39.23 -21.50
CA GLU A 721 -15.93 -39.79 -20.59
C GLU A 721 -16.19 -41.30 -20.55
N ASN A 722 -15.76 -41.86 -19.41
CA ASN A 722 -16.33 -43.03 -18.75
C ASN A 722 -17.85 -42.87 -18.55
N LYS A 723 -18.62 -43.90 -18.90
CA LYS A 723 -19.90 -44.20 -18.26
C LYS A 723 -19.94 -45.67 -17.85
N GLU A 724 -20.32 -45.86 -16.60
CA GLU A 724 -20.52 -47.13 -15.91
C GLU A 724 -21.65 -47.95 -16.55
N ASN A 725 -21.47 -49.27 -16.54
CA ASN A 725 -22.44 -50.29 -16.92
C ASN A 725 -23.18 -50.79 -15.66
N PRO A 726 -24.49 -51.08 -15.72
CA PRO A 726 -25.12 -52.02 -14.82
C PRO A 726 -25.41 -53.34 -15.55
N SER A 727 -24.96 -54.45 -14.96
CA SER A 727 -25.52 -55.79 -15.13
C SER A 727 -25.27 -56.61 -13.88
#